data_AF-A0AB36I4C2-F1
#
_entry.id   AF-A0AB36I4C2-F1
#
_cell.length_a   1.000
_cell.length_b   1.000
_cell.length_c   1.000
_cell.angle_alpha   90.00
_cell.angle_beta   90.00
_cell.angle_gamma   90.00
#
_symmetry.space_group_name_H-M   'P 1'
#
loop_
_entity.id
_entity.type
_entity.pdbx_description
1 polymer ?
#
loop_
_entity_poly.entity_id
_entity_poly.type
_entity_poly.pdbx_seq_one_letter_code
_entity_poly.pdbx_strand_id
1 'polypeptide(L)'
;MLPLSEDELLILLKLSLSDSLAFPLELIDIEVLLLKLREVEADSLELNDINSLILIDIDCELLKLSLIETELLRLSLIETELLRLSLIETELLKLSLIEAELLKLSLIETELLRLSLIETELLRLSLIETELLKLSLIETELLKLSLIETELLKLSLIETELLKLSLALTEADVLSLALTEADVLSLALTKAEVLSLVLAEADVLSLALTEAEVLSLALTEADVLSLALNDVEALSLALTEAEVDSLALNDVEALSLALTEVEVLSLALTEAEVLSLALTEAEVLSLALTEADVLSLALTEAEVLSLVLTEVEVDSLALTEAEVLSLALTEAEVDSLALNDVEALSLALTEAEVLSLALTEAEVLSLALTEAEVLSLALTEADVLSLALNDVEALSLALTEAEVLSLALTEAEVLSLVLTEADVLSLALNDVEALSLALTEAEVDSLALNDVEALSLALTEAEILSLALTEAEVLSLALTEAEVDSLALNDVEALSLALTEAEILSLALTEAEVLSLALTEAEVLSLALTEADVLSLALTEAEVLSLALTEAEVDSLALNDVEALSLALTEAEILSLALTEAEVLSLALTEAEVLSLALTEADVLSLALTEAEVLSLALTEAEVDSLALNDVEALSLALTEAEILSLALTEAEVLSLALTEAEVDSLALNDVEALSLALTEAEILSLALTEAEVLSLALTEAEVLSLALTEADVLSLALTEAEVLSLALTEAEVDSLALNDVEALSLALTEAEILSLALTEAEVLSLALTEAEVLSLALTEADVLSLALTEAEVLSLALTEAEVDSLALNDVEALSLALTEAEILSLALTEAEVLSLALTEAEVLSLALTEADVLSLALTEAEVLSLALTEAEVDSLALNDVEALSLALTEAEILSLALTETELLKLSLIETELLILSLIETELLKLSLSDADVLKLKEDDIDCELYIEVLPP
;
A
#
# COMPACT_ATOMS: atom_id res chain seq x y z
N MET A 1 82.58 -88.11 13.11
CA MET A 1 83.55 -89.23 13.01
C MET A 1 84.91 -88.66 13.42
N LEU A 2 85.22 -88.61 14.73
CA LEU A 2 86.07 -89.53 15.52
C LEU A 2 87.59 -89.43 15.19
N PRO A 3 88.52 -89.58 16.16
CA PRO A 3 88.45 -89.26 17.61
C PRO A 3 89.79 -88.79 18.24
N LEU A 4 89.75 -88.42 19.53
CA LEU A 4 90.69 -88.71 20.66
C LEU A 4 90.77 -87.51 21.61
N SER A 5 90.98 -87.61 22.93
CA SER A 5 90.32 -88.32 24.04
C SER A 5 90.68 -87.53 25.33
N GLU A 6 89.91 -87.72 26.40
CA GLU A 6 90.11 -87.21 27.77
C GLU A 6 91.47 -87.56 28.41
N ASP A 7 91.87 -86.78 29.43
CA ASP A 7 92.98 -87.00 30.39
C ASP A 7 94.41 -86.78 29.82
N GLU A 8 95.31 -85.97 30.39
CA GLU A 8 95.61 -85.74 31.81
C GLU A 8 96.13 -84.29 32.03
N LEU A 9 95.22 -83.45 32.56
CA LEU A 9 95.41 -82.63 33.76
C LEU A 9 96.76 -81.92 34.00
N LEU A 10 96.68 -80.59 34.02
CA LEU A 10 96.96 -79.74 35.18
C LEU A 10 98.09 -80.23 36.14
N ILE A 11 99.04 -79.31 36.38
CA ILE A 11 99.91 -79.18 37.57
C ILE A 11 101.41 -79.40 37.26
N LEU A 12 102.15 -78.31 37.04
CA LEU A 12 103.17 -77.85 38.01
C LEU A 12 103.89 -76.56 37.57
N LEU A 13 103.67 -75.54 38.41
CA LEU A 13 104.57 -74.47 38.80
C LEU A 13 106.08 -74.65 38.40
N LYS A 14 106.61 -73.60 37.74
CA LYS A 14 107.99 -73.08 37.77
C LYS A 14 109.10 -73.67 36.87
N LEU A 15 109.78 -72.68 36.25
CA LEU A 15 111.17 -72.59 35.73
C LEU A 15 111.33 -72.92 34.24
N SER A 16 111.91 -72.05 33.39
CA SER A 16 112.96 -71.05 33.62
C SER A 16 112.77 -69.88 32.65
N LEU A 17 112.65 -68.63 33.08
CA LEU A 17 113.76 -67.70 33.30
C LEU A 17 114.86 -67.81 32.22
N SER A 18 114.88 -66.84 31.32
CA SER A 18 116.00 -65.94 31.09
C SER A 18 115.39 -64.70 30.43
N ASP A 19 115.00 -63.73 31.26
CA ASP A 19 115.71 -62.44 31.41
C ASP A 19 115.28 -61.50 30.27
N SER A 20 114.73 -60.31 30.50
CA SER A 20 114.82 -59.46 31.68
C SER A 20 113.87 -58.27 31.45
N LEU A 21 113.05 -57.97 32.48
CA LEU A 21 112.76 -56.64 33.08
C LEU A 21 112.64 -55.44 32.12
N ALA A 22 111.63 -54.56 32.17
CA ALA A 22 110.60 -54.27 33.16
C ALA A 22 109.60 -53.26 32.55
N PHE A 23 108.34 -53.31 32.98
CA PHE A 23 107.38 -52.19 32.98
C PHE A 23 107.80 -51.16 34.06
N PRO A 24 107.43 -49.85 34.02
CA PRO A 24 106.03 -49.43 33.88
C PRO A 24 105.76 -48.10 33.14
N LEU A 25 104.45 -47.92 32.86
CA LEU A 25 103.67 -46.68 32.84
C LEU A 25 104.44 -45.35 32.84
N GLU A 26 104.14 -44.48 31.88
CA GLU A 26 103.23 -43.34 32.09
C GLU A 26 103.35 -42.37 30.91
N LEU A 27 102.19 -41.84 30.55
CA LEU A 27 101.97 -40.55 29.90
C LEU A 27 102.34 -40.45 28.42
N ILE A 28 101.26 -40.23 27.67
CA ILE A 28 101.15 -39.12 26.71
C ILE A 28 102.13 -39.25 25.54
N ASP A 29 101.61 -39.67 24.40
CA ASP A 29 101.32 -38.65 23.41
C ASP A 29 100.36 -39.22 22.36
N ILE A 30 99.36 -38.40 22.07
CA ILE A 30 98.39 -38.56 20.99
C ILE A 30 99.20 -38.56 19.69
N GLU A 31 99.75 -39.70 19.30
CA GLU A 31 100.18 -39.90 17.92
C GLU A 31 98.96 -40.35 17.14
N VAL A 32 98.30 -39.33 16.58
CA VAL A 32 97.39 -39.39 15.44
C VAL A 32 97.61 -40.67 14.63
N LEU A 33 96.84 -41.71 14.95
CA LEU A 33 96.82 -42.94 14.16
C LEU A 33 95.97 -42.66 12.93
N LEU A 34 96.62 -42.16 11.88
CA LEU A 34 96.12 -42.22 10.51
C LEU A 34 96.22 -43.67 10.04
N LEU A 35 95.26 -44.50 10.45
CA LEU A 35 95.13 -45.87 9.93
C LEU A 35 94.59 -45.81 8.51
N LYS A 36 95.45 -46.09 7.53
CA LYS A 36 95.06 -46.42 6.15
C LYS A 36 94.84 -47.93 6.04
N LEU A 37 93.60 -48.38 6.13
CA LEU A 37 93.19 -49.78 5.91
C LEU A 37 93.04 -50.10 4.41
N ARG A 38 94.11 -50.48 3.67
CA ARG A 38 93.94 -50.84 2.25
C ARG A 38 93.55 -52.30 2.07
N GLU A 39 92.37 -52.55 1.50
CA GLU A 39 91.78 -53.87 1.16
C GLU A 39 91.91 -54.86 2.33
N VAL A 40 91.01 -54.76 3.31
CA VAL A 40 90.97 -55.70 4.45
C VAL A 40 89.68 -56.50 4.44
N GLU A 41 89.75 -57.76 4.00
CA GLU A 41 88.75 -58.79 4.31
C GLU A 41 88.93 -59.22 5.78
N ALA A 42 88.07 -58.80 6.71
CA ALA A 42 88.11 -59.29 8.09
C ALA A 42 86.73 -59.54 8.74
N ASP A 43 86.66 -60.58 9.59
CA ASP A 43 85.41 -61.10 10.13
C ASP A 43 84.77 -60.25 11.25
N SER A 44 85.53 -59.43 11.99
CA SER A 44 85.01 -58.53 13.04
C SER A 44 86.13 -57.69 13.66
N LEU A 45 85.81 -56.45 14.04
CA LEU A 45 86.74 -55.55 14.72
C LEU A 45 86.03 -54.83 15.89
N GLU A 46 86.56 -55.01 17.10
CA GLU A 46 86.05 -54.39 18.34
C GLU A 46 87.16 -53.55 18.97
N LEU A 47 86.90 -52.27 19.24
CA LEU A 47 87.84 -51.36 19.90
C LEU A 47 87.18 -50.75 21.14
N ASN A 48 87.88 -50.85 22.27
CA ASN A 48 87.46 -50.28 23.55
C ASN A 48 88.55 -49.31 24.04
N ASP A 49 88.16 -48.25 24.74
CA ASP A 49 89.02 -47.30 25.47
C ASP A 49 90.05 -46.54 24.59
N ILE A 50 89.59 -45.70 23.65
CA ILE A 50 90.45 -44.92 22.75
C ILE A 50 90.16 -43.42 22.87
N ASN A 51 91.19 -42.60 23.12
CA ASN A 51 90.99 -41.17 23.42
C ASN A 51 91.21 -40.20 22.24
N SER A 52 91.74 -40.64 21.09
CA SER A 52 91.94 -39.76 19.91
C SER A 52 92.33 -40.56 18.66
N LEU A 53 91.43 -40.66 17.68
CA LEU A 53 91.71 -41.32 16.39
C LEU A 53 91.15 -40.52 15.21
N ILE A 54 91.89 -40.49 14.10
CA ILE A 54 91.46 -39.97 12.80
C ILE A 54 91.52 -41.12 11.81
N LEU A 55 90.37 -41.73 11.52
CA LEU A 55 90.22 -42.73 10.47
C LEU A 55 89.79 -42.03 9.18
N ILE A 56 90.71 -41.97 8.22
CA ILE A 56 90.50 -41.37 6.89
C ILE A 56 91.01 -42.35 5.82
N ASP A 57 90.12 -42.64 4.87
CA ASP A 57 90.21 -43.50 3.69
C ASP A 57 90.18 -45.02 3.95
N ILE A 58 89.30 -45.74 3.20
CA ILE A 58 89.57 -46.80 2.20
C ILE A 58 88.40 -47.82 2.11
N ASP A 59 88.16 -48.32 0.90
CA ASP A 59 87.43 -49.54 0.52
C ASP A 59 87.59 -50.67 1.56
N CYS A 60 86.53 -50.97 2.29
CA CYS A 60 86.52 -51.95 3.38
C CYS A 60 85.40 -52.96 3.20
N GLU A 61 85.74 -54.25 3.15
CA GLU A 61 84.82 -55.39 3.25
C GLU A 61 84.93 -56.01 4.66
N LEU A 62 84.13 -55.53 5.61
CA LEU A 62 84.16 -55.96 7.01
C LEU A 62 82.81 -56.52 7.44
N LEU A 63 82.75 -57.60 8.21
CA LEU A 63 81.43 -58.06 8.69
C LEU A 63 80.90 -57.21 9.86
N LYS A 64 81.73 -56.79 10.82
CA LYS A 64 81.28 -56.03 12.00
C LYS A 64 82.33 -55.07 12.53
N LEU A 65 81.91 -53.87 12.91
CA LEU A 65 82.72 -52.87 13.61
C LEU A 65 81.97 -52.37 14.85
N SER A 66 82.60 -52.47 16.02
CA SER A 66 82.04 -51.99 17.30
C SER A 66 83.05 -51.11 18.04
N LEU A 67 82.65 -49.90 18.42
CA LEU A 67 83.45 -49.00 19.25
C LEU A 67 82.70 -48.70 20.55
N ILE A 68 83.39 -48.83 21.69
CA ILE A 68 82.80 -48.69 23.03
C ILE A 68 83.72 -47.80 23.87
N GLU A 69 83.17 -46.82 24.59
CA GLU A 69 83.91 -45.90 25.47
C GLU A 69 85.06 -45.18 24.74
N THR A 70 84.76 -44.42 23.68
CA THR A 70 85.80 -43.79 22.82
C THR A 70 85.58 -42.31 22.50
N GLU A 71 86.67 -41.53 22.49
CA GLU A 71 86.75 -40.14 22.00
C GLU A 71 87.45 -40.10 20.62
N LEU A 72 86.74 -39.64 19.58
CA LEU A 72 87.18 -39.69 18.20
C LEU A 72 87.09 -38.31 17.52
N LEU A 73 88.10 -37.97 16.71
CA LEU A 73 88.09 -36.70 15.98
C LEU A 73 87.36 -36.82 14.63
N ARG A 74 87.60 -37.88 13.86
CA ARG A 74 86.91 -38.08 12.58
C ARG A 74 86.92 -39.55 12.19
N LEU A 75 85.76 -40.05 11.78
CA LEU A 75 85.58 -41.36 11.17
C LEU A 75 84.99 -41.14 9.76
N SER A 76 85.75 -41.51 8.73
CA SER A 76 85.34 -41.38 7.32
C SER A 76 85.51 -42.72 6.62
N LEU A 77 84.40 -43.33 6.20
CA LEU A 77 84.36 -44.57 5.42
C LEU A 77 83.88 -44.24 4.01
N ILE A 78 84.56 -44.78 2.99
CA ILE A 78 84.32 -44.52 1.57
C ILE A 78 84.37 -45.88 0.85
N GLU A 79 83.42 -46.17 -0.04
CA GLU A 79 83.35 -47.42 -0.81
C GLU A 79 83.32 -48.68 0.10
N THR A 80 82.40 -48.75 1.07
CA THR A 80 82.43 -49.79 2.13
C THR A 80 81.24 -50.75 2.14
N GLU A 81 81.51 -52.05 2.24
CA GLU A 81 80.51 -53.09 2.52
C GLU A 81 80.65 -53.57 3.99
N LEU A 82 79.67 -53.25 4.85
CA LEU A 82 79.67 -53.61 6.27
C LEU A 82 78.34 -54.25 6.68
N LEU A 83 78.30 -55.26 7.55
CA LEU A 83 76.97 -55.70 8.06
C LEU A 83 76.49 -54.84 9.22
N ARG A 84 77.36 -54.52 10.19
CA ARG A 84 76.95 -53.79 11.39
C ARG A 84 78.03 -52.83 11.89
N LEU A 85 77.59 -51.60 12.18
CA LEU A 85 78.35 -50.58 12.89
C LEU A 85 77.62 -50.24 14.20
N SER A 86 78.30 -50.35 15.34
CA SER A 86 77.75 -50.01 16.65
C SER A 86 78.71 -49.09 17.40
N LEU A 87 78.24 -47.91 17.81
CA LEU A 87 78.94 -47.00 18.71
C LEU A 87 78.14 -46.89 20.01
N ILE A 88 78.80 -47.08 21.14
CA ILE A 88 78.18 -47.05 22.47
C ILE A 88 79.06 -46.21 23.38
N GLU A 89 78.49 -45.22 24.08
CA GLU A 89 79.23 -44.32 24.98
C GLU A 89 80.41 -43.64 24.27
N THR A 90 80.13 -42.91 23.16
CA THR A 90 81.19 -42.32 22.33
C THR A 90 81.03 -40.82 22.09
N GLU A 91 82.14 -40.09 22.14
CA GLU A 91 82.24 -38.68 21.72
C GLU A 91 82.93 -38.58 20.36
N LEU A 92 82.26 -38.05 19.33
CA LEU A 92 82.79 -37.98 17.97
C LEU A 92 82.52 -36.62 17.31
N LEU A 93 83.53 -35.98 16.70
CA LEU A 93 83.25 -34.72 15.98
C LEU A 93 82.59 -34.95 14.61
N LYS A 94 83.01 -35.96 13.85
CA LYS A 94 82.43 -36.19 12.51
C LYS A 94 82.43 -37.65 12.09
N LEU A 95 81.25 -38.17 11.75
CA LEU A 95 81.05 -39.43 11.05
C LEU A 95 80.60 -39.15 9.60
N SER A 96 81.32 -39.73 8.63
CA SER A 96 80.99 -39.61 7.20
C SER A 96 81.06 -40.99 6.55
N LEU A 97 79.95 -41.48 6.00
CA LEU A 97 79.91 -42.65 5.13
C LEU A 97 79.59 -42.19 3.71
N ILE A 98 80.35 -42.64 2.73
CA ILE A 98 80.19 -42.31 1.31
C ILE A 98 80.23 -43.61 0.51
N GLU A 99 79.27 -43.86 -0.37
CA GLU A 99 79.22 -45.10 -1.20
C GLU A 99 79.29 -46.35 -0.29
N ALA A 100 78.33 -46.52 0.62
CA ALA A 100 78.39 -47.55 1.67
C ALA A 100 77.13 -48.44 1.72
N GLU A 101 77.34 -49.75 1.86
CA GLU A 101 76.27 -50.75 2.07
C GLU A 101 76.31 -51.28 3.52
N LEU A 102 75.22 -51.09 4.30
CA LEU A 102 75.15 -51.44 5.72
C LEU A 102 73.79 -52.06 6.13
N LEU A 103 73.78 -53.17 6.90
CA LEU A 103 72.50 -53.66 7.46
C LEU A 103 72.05 -52.88 8.70
N LYS A 104 72.96 -52.45 9.58
CA LYS A 104 72.58 -51.72 10.80
C LYS A 104 73.66 -50.76 11.28
N LEU A 105 73.27 -49.50 11.49
CA LEU A 105 73.99 -48.50 12.28
C LEU A 105 73.23 -48.25 13.59
N SER A 106 73.92 -48.40 14.72
CA SER A 106 73.36 -48.16 16.05
C SER A 106 74.27 -47.21 16.82
N LEU A 107 73.73 -46.08 17.27
CA LEU A 107 74.38 -45.13 18.18
C LEU A 107 73.56 -45.09 19.47
N ILE A 108 74.21 -45.32 20.61
CA ILE A 108 73.59 -45.35 21.94
C ILE A 108 74.46 -44.52 22.88
N GLU A 109 73.88 -43.55 23.59
CA GLU A 109 74.60 -42.67 24.52
C GLU A 109 75.81 -42.00 23.84
N THR A 110 75.56 -41.30 22.72
CA THR A 110 76.66 -40.71 21.91
C THR A 110 76.50 -39.21 21.72
N GLU A 111 77.62 -38.48 21.81
CA GLU A 111 77.72 -37.06 21.46
C GLU A 111 78.40 -36.90 20.09
N LEU A 112 77.69 -36.32 19.11
CA LEU A 112 78.17 -36.17 17.74
C LEU A 112 77.89 -34.79 17.13
N LEU A 113 78.90 -34.12 16.58
CA LEU A 113 78.62 -32.85 15.87
C LEU A 113 78.02 -33.07 14.47
N ARG A 114 78.48 -34.06 13.70
CA ARG A 114 77.95 -34.28 12.34
C ARG A 114 77.99 -35.73 11.92
N LEU A 115 76.83 -36.27 11.54
CA LEU A 115 76.65 -37.51 10.80
C LEU A 115 76.27 -37.17 9.36
N SER A 116 77.03 -37.68 8.39
CA SER A 116 76.78 -37.50 6.95
C SER A 116 76.81 -38.86 6.26
N LEU A 117 75.69 -39.29 5.68
CA LEU A 117 75.60 -40.45 4.81
C LEU A 117 75.31 -39.96 3.39
N ILE A 118 76.12 -40.37 2.42
CA ILE A 118 76.01 -39.97 1.00
C ILE A 118 76.09 -41.22 0.14
N GLU A 119 75.14 -41.44 -0.76
CA GLU A 119 75.11 -42.63 -1.64
C GLU A 119 75.20 -43.93 -0.82
N THR A 120 74.31 -44.12 0.16
CA THR A 120 74.37 -45.27 1.08
C THR A 120 73.12 -46.13 1.05
N GLU A 121 73.27 -47.45 1.05
CA GLU A 121 72.21 -48.43 1.28
C GLU A 121 72.23 -48.89 2.75
N LEU A 122 71.20 -48.57 3.54
CA LEU A 122 71.12 -48.88 4.97
C LEU A 122 69.78 -49.52 5.35
N LEU A 123 69.76 -50.72 5.96
CA LEU A 123 68.46 -51.24 6.44
C LEU A 123 67.96 -50.58 7.72
N ARG A 124 68.84 -50.21 8.67
CA ARG A 124 68.38 -49.59 9.93
C ARG A 124 69.41 -48.64 10.55
N LEU A 125 68.99 -47.40 10.76
CA LEU A 125 69.63 -46.41 11.61
C LEU A 125 68.85 -46.28 12.93
N SER A 126 69.52 -46.44 14.07
CA SER A 126 68.91 -46.28 15.39
C SER A 126 69.79 -45.38 16.24
N LEU A 127 69.25 -44.24 16.67
CA LEU A 127 69.88 -43.32 17.62
C LEU A 127 69.04 -43.33 18.90
N ILE A 128 69.66 -43.57 20.04
CA ILE A 128 68.99 -43.64 21.35
C ILE A 128 69.83 -42.85 22.34
N GLU A 129 69.24 -41.89 23.06
CA GLU A 129 69.95 -41.04 24.04
C GLU A 129 71.17 -40.37 23.40
N THR A 130 70.99 -39.72 22.25
CA THR A 130 72.09 -39.10 21.48
C THR A 130 71.94 -37.60 21.36
N GLU A 131 73.03 -36.87 21.58
CA GLU A 131 73.14 -35.44 21.25
C GLU A 131 73.81 -35.28 19.88
N LEU A 132 73.06 -34.81 18.89
CA LEU A 132 73.53 -34.68 17.51
C LEU A 132 73.29 -33.28 16.94
N LEU A 133 74.33 -32.57 16.51
CA LEU A 133 74.11 -31.25 15.91
C LEU A 133 73.54 -31.38 14.48
N LYS A 134 74.11 -32.20 13.61
CA LYS A 134 73.60 -32.35 12.23
C LYS A 134 73.60 -33.78 11.73
N LEU A 135 72.43 -34.26 11.33
CA LEU A 135 72.24 -35.47 10.52
C LEU A 135 71.91 -35.07 9.08
N SER A 136 72.69 -35.58 8.12
CA SER A 136 72.50 -35.33 6.68
C SER A 136 72.54 -36.65 5.94
N LEU A 137 71.42 -37.03 5.31
CA LEU A 137 71.31 -38.17 4.40
C LEU A 137 71.08 -37.63 2.99
N ILE A 138 71.91 -38.01 2.02
CA ILE A 138 71.85 -37.56 0.63
C ILE A 138 71.95 -38.80 -0.26
N GLU A 139 71.01 -38.99 -1.20
CA GLU A 139 71.02 -40.14 -2.12
C GLU A 139 71.10 -41.48 -1.35
N THR A 140 70.31 -41.64 -0.28
CA THR A 140 70.37 -42.84 0.57
C THR A 140 69.13 -43.69 0.45
N GLU A 141 69.32 -45.00 0.27
CA GLU A 141 68.26 -46.00 0.42
C GLU A 141 68.20 -46.48 1.88
N LEU A 142 67.21 -46.04 2.66
CA LEU A 142 67.11 -46.39 4.09
C LEU A 142 65.76 -47.02 4.45
N LEU A 143 65.79 -48.24 5.00
CA LEU A 143 64.56 -48.94 5.37
C LEU A 143 63.97 -48.43 6.69
N LYS A 144 64.74 -48.21 7.76
CA LYS A 144 64.19 -47.69 9.04
C LYS A 144 65.13 -46.74 9.79
N LEU A 145 64.63 -45.55 10.13
CA LEU A 145 65.25 -44.57 11.03
C LEU A 145 64.41 -44.52 12.31
N SER A 146 65.07 -44.55 13.47
CA SER A 146 64.40 -44.46 14.78
C SER A 146 65.24 -43.58 15.68
N LEU A 147 64.62 -42.54 16.21
CA LEU A 147 65.22 -41.56 17.13
C LEU A 147 64.39 -41.57 18.42
N ILE A 148 65.02 -41.87 19.55
CA ILE A 148 64.35 -41.96 20.86
C ILE A 148 65.20 -41.16 21.86
N GLU A 149 64.59 -40.20 22.56
CA GLU A 149 65.29 -39.36 23.54
C GLU A 149 66.55 -38.70 22.93
N THR A 150 66.39 -38.07 21.76
CA THR A 150 67.51 -37.47 21.03
C THR A 150 67.37 -35.95 20.90
N GLU A 151 68.44 -35.22 21.21
CA GLU A 151 68.53 -33.79 20.93
C GLU A 151 69.19 -33.57 19.56
N LEU A 152 68.46 -33.06 18.57
CA LEU A 152 68.92 -32.91 17.20
C LEU A 152 68.75 -31.48 16.66
N LEU A 153 69.85 -30.78 16.37
CA LEU A 153 69.72 -29.40 15.86
C LEU A 153 69.18 -29.39 14.41
N LYS A 154 69.70 -30.25 13.53
CA LYS A 154 69.24 -30.29 12.13
C LYS A 154 69.23 -31.69 11.53
N LEU A 155 68.07 -32.12 11.06
CA LEU A 155 67.89 -33.28 10.19
C LEU A 155 67.61 -32.82 8.76
N SER A 156 68.35 -33.35 7.79
CA SER A 156 68.18 -33.05 6.37
C SER A 156 68.27 -34.33 5.56
N LEU A 157 67.20 -34.64 4.84
CA LEU A 157 67.05 -35.77 3.93
C LEU A 157 66.85 -35.21 2.51
N ILE A 158 67.72 -35.58 1.57
CA ILE A 158 67.70 -35.07 0.18
C ILE A 158 67.83 -36.26 -0.78
N GLU A 159 66.93 -36.40 -1.75
CA GLU A 159 66.94 -37.48 -2.75
C GLU A 159 67.01 -38.87 -2.10
N THR A 160 66.25 -39.09 -1.02
CA THR A 160 66.33 -40.33 -0.25
C THR A 160 65.13 -41.23 -0.52
N GLU A 161 65.37 -42.42 -1.08
CA GLU A 161 64.34 -43.46 -1.20
C GLU A 161 64.21 -44.24 0.11
N LEU A 162 63.13 -44.00 0.86
CA LEU A 162 62.93 -44.65 2.17
C LEU A 162 61.88 -45.76 2.09
N LEU A 163 62.26 -46.85 1.42
CA LEU A 163 61.36 -47.96 1.00
C LEU A 163 60.40 -48.52 2.08
N LYS A 164 60.73 -48.47 3.39
CA LYS A 164 59.79 -48.85 4.47
C LYS A 164 59.98 -48.11 5.80
N LEU A 165 60.12 -46.80 5.73
CA LEU A 165 60.46 -46.06 6.93
C LEU A 165 59.23 -45.55 7.68
N SER A 166 59.11 -46.05 8.91
CA SER A 166 58.40 -45.41 10.02
C SER A 166 59.41 -44.49 10.71
N LEU A 167 59.46 -43.22 10.33
CA LEU A 167 60.25 -42.23 11.07
C LEU A 167 59.48 -41.96 12.35
N ALA A 168 59.92 -42.60 13.44
CA ALA A 168 59.33 -42.37 14.75
C ALA A 168 60.32 -41.53 15.57
N LEU A 169 59.92 -40.29 15.86
CA LEU A 169 60.56 -39.44 16.85
C LEU A 169 59.68 -39.48 18.09
N THR A 170 60.24 -40.01 19.18
CA THR A 170 59.57 -40.05 20.47
C THR A 170 60.42 -39.32 21.48
N GLU A 171 59.84 -38.30 22.13
CA GLU A 171 60.52 -37.47 23.13
C GLU A 171 61.82 -36.87 22.55
N ALA A 172 61.71 -36.13 21.45
CA ALA A 172 62.84 -35.59 20.71
C ALA A 172 62.68 -34.09 20.44
N ASP A 173 63.77 -33.34 20.63
CA ASP A 173 63.84 -31.91 20.37
C ASP A 173 64.56 -31.66 19.04
N VAL A 174 63.83 -31.15 18.04
CA VAL A 174 64.35 -30.92 16.69
C VAL A 174 64.22 -29.47 16.27
N LEU A 175 65.36 -28.80 16.09
CA LEU A 175 65.34 -27.39 15.65
C LEU A 175 64.93 -27.23 14.18
N SER A 176 65.30 -28.17 13.31
CA SER A 176 64.84 -28.17 11.92
C SER A 176 64.84 -29.57 11.33
N LEU A 177 63.69 -30.00 10.82
CA LEU A 177 63.50 -31.23 10.06
C LEU A 177 63.11 -30.86 8.63
N ALA A 178 63.96 -31.20 7.67
CA ALA A 178 63.71 -30.93 6.25
C ALA A 178 63.82 -32.22 5.43
N LEU A 179 62.75 -32.55 4.71
CA LEU A 179 62.68 -33.60 3.71
C LEU A 179 62.53 -32.95 2.34
N THR A 180 63.39 -33.32 1.40
CA THR A 180 63.41 -32.75 0.04
C THR A 180 63.59 -33.89 -0.95
N GLU A 181 62.69 -34.03 -1.93
CA GLU A 181 62.73 -35.12 -2.92
C GLU A 181 62.81 -36.50 -2.22
N ALA A 182 61.82 -36.81 -1.37
CA ALA A 182 61.87 -37.98 -0.49
C ALA A 182 60.54 -38.75 -0.44
N ASP A 183 60.62 -40.07 -0.60
CA ASP A 183 59.47 -40.98 -0.49
C ASP A 183 59.38 -41.57 0.93
N VAL A 184 58.27 -41.32 1.64
CA VAL A 184 58.06 -41.73 3.05
C VAL A 184 56.75 -42.51 3.23
N LEU A 185 56.83 -43.74 3.74
CA LEU A 185 55.60 -44.49 4.07
C LEU A 185 54.89 -43.97 5.32
N SER A 186 55.63 -43.58 6.35
CA SER A 186 55.03 -43.05 7.58
C SER A 186 56.01 -42.17 8.36
N LEU A 187 55.59 -40.95 8.68
CA LEU A 187 56.29 -40.03 9.56
C LEU A 187 55.41 -39.81 10.80
N ALA A 188 55.92 -40.20 11.98
CA ALA A 188 55.21 -40.10 13.24
C ALA A 188 56.06 -39.34 14.27
N LEU A 189 55.56 -38.21 14.74
CA LEU A 189 56.16 -37.44 15.82
C LEU A 189 55.24 -37.53 17.03
N THR A 190 55.76 -38.05 18.14
CA THR A 190 55.00 -38.22 19.38
C THR A 190 55.74 -37.52 20.51
N LYS A 191 55.12 -36.56 21.20
CA LYS A 191 55.78 -35.80 22.27
C LYS A 191 57.08 -35.16 21.80
N ALA A 192 57.00 -34.42 20.70
CA ALA A 192 58.17 -33.82 20.06
C ALA A 192 58.02 -32.30 20.02
N GLU A 193 59.12 -31.59 20.25
CA GLU A 193 59.24 -30.14 20.07
C GLU A 193 60.00 -29.88 18.76
N VAL A 194 59.34 -29.27 17.77
CA VAL A 194 59.91 -28.99 16.45
C VAL A 194 59.77 -27.51 16.08
N LEU A 195 60.88 -26.78 15.93
CA LEU A 195 60.75 -25.38 15.49
C LEU A 195 60.35 -25.24 14.02
N SER A 196 60.79 -26.16 13.16
CA SER A 196 60.48 -26.10 11.74
C SER A 196 60.48 -27.49 11.12
N LEU A 197 59.33 -27.90 10.61
CA LEU A 197 59.13 -29.11 9.81
C LEU A 197 58.80 -28.69 8.38
N VAL A 198 59.65 -29.04 7.43
CA VAL A 198 59.47 -28.73 6.00
C VAL A 198 59.53 -30.01 5.17
N LEU A 199 58.47 -30.25 4.41
CA LEU A 199 58.40 -31.28 3.38
C LEU A 199 58.29 -30.56 2.03
N ALA A 200 59.27 -30.77 1.16
CA ALA A 200 59.29 -30.18 -0.17
C ALA A 200 59.49 -31.28 -1.22
N GLU A 201 58.65 -31.32 -2.26
CA GLU A 201 58.74 -32.34 -3.32
C GLU A 201 58.76 -33.77 -2.72
N ALA A 202 57.81 -34.08 -1.84
CA ALA A 202 57.84 -35.32 -1.04
C ALA A 202 56.53 -36.11 -1.08
N ASP A 203 56.65 -37.42 -1.29
CA ASP A 203 55.53 -38.36 -1.29
C ASP A 203 55.39 -39.02 0.08
N VAL A 204 54.30 -38.73 0.82
CA VAL A 204 54.08 -39.25 2.18
C VAL A 204 52.74 -39.98 2.31
N LEU A 205 52.74 -41.29 2.55
CA LEU A 205 51.47 -42.01 2.75
C LEU A 205 50.77 -41.67 4.08
N SER A 206 51.52 -41.33 5.12
CA SER A 206 50.95 -40.99 6.42
C SER A 206 51.88 -40.11 7.23
N LEU A 207 51.41 -38.92 7.60
CA LEU A 207 52.07 -38.00 8.52
C LEU A 207 51.17 -37.84 9.74
N ALA A 208 51.69 -38.21 10.91
CA ALA A 208 50.96 -38.15 12.17
C ALA A 208 51.78 -37.40 13.23
N LEU A 209 51.21 -36.33 13.79
CA LEU A 209 51.74 -35.66 14.97
C LEU A 209 50.76 -35.91 16.14
N THR A 210 51.32 -36.25 17.29
CA THR A 210 50.54 -36.53 18.50
C THR A 210 51.22 -35.92 19.72
N GLU A 211 50.50 -35.06 20.45
CA GLU A 211 51.03 -34.32 21.60
C GLU A 211 52.33 -33.58 21.21
N ALA A 212 52.29 -32.74 20.17
CA ALA A 212 53.49 -32.13 19.59
C ALA A 212 53.42 -30.59 19.55
N GLU A 213 54.55 -29.93 19.78
CA GLU A 213 54.68 -28.48 19.66
C GLU A 213 55.48 -28.15 18.38
N VAL A 214 54.84 -27.54 17.38
CA VAL A 214 55.46 -27.24 16.09
C VAL A 214 55.35 -25.76 15.73
N LEU A 215 56.46 -25.02 15.80
CA LEU A 215 56.42 -23.57 15.55
C LEU A 215 56.03 -23.28 14.08
N SER A 216 56.57 -24.02 13.11
CA SER A 216 56.12 -23.96 11.71
C SER A 216 56.12 -25.32 11.03
N LEU A 217 54.99 -25.71 10.45
CA LEU A 217 54.88 -26.84 9.53
C LEU A 217 54.63 -26.30 8.11
N ALA A 218 55.46 -26.68 7.15
CA ALA A 218 55.30 -26.30 5.75
C ALA A 218 55.39 -27.52 4.83
N LEU A 219 54.37 -27.72 4.00
CA LEU A 219 54.34 -28.68 2.90
C LEU A 219 54.32 -27.89 1.59
N THR A 220 55.26 -28.18 0.69
CA THR A 220 55.39 -27.50 -0.60
C THR A 220 55.57 -28.54 -1.69
N GLU A 221 54.70 -28.56 -2.72
CA GLU A 221 54.78 -29.57 -3.79
C GLU A 221 54.82 -31.00 -3.22
N ALA A 222 53.94 -31.32 -2.25
CA ALA A 222 53.98 -32.58 -1.51
C ALA A 222 52.66 -33.37 -1.62
N ASP A 223 52.77 -34.68 -1.85
CA ASP A 223 51.64 -35.59 -1.98
C ASP A 223 51.45 -36.38 -0.68
N VAL A 224 50.39 -36.10 0.08
CA VAL A 224 50.14 -36.70 1.38
C VAL A 224 48.79 -37.42 1.44
N LEU A 225 48.79 -38.75 1.52
CA LEU A 225 47.52 -39.50 1.58
C LEU A 225 46.78 -39.26 2.92
N SER A 226 47.48 -39.13 4.03
CA SER A 226 46.85 -38.86 5.31
C SER A 226 47.74 -38.01 6.21
N LEU A 227 47.24 -36.83 6.58
CA LEU A 227 47.83 -35.92 7.53
C LEU A 227 46.92 -35.82 8.75
N ALA A 228 47.40 -36.29 9.91
CA ALA A 228 46.65 -36.29 11.16
C ALA A 228 47.42 -35.56 12.26
N LEU A 229 46.89 -34.43 12.74
CA LEU A 229 47.40 -33.71 13.89
C LEU A 229 46.43 -33.93 15.05
N ASN A 230 46.94 -34.42 16.19
CA ASN A 230 46.16 -34.65 17.40
C ASN A 230 46.90 -34.05 18.59
N ASP A 231 46.26 -33.17 19.35
CA ASP A 231 46.90 -32.42 20.45
C ASP A 231 48.16 -31.67 19.96
N VAL A 232 48.00 -30.74 19.02
CA VAL A 232 49.13 -30.03 18.39
C VAL A 232 49.02 -28.52 18.58
N GLU A 233 50.06 -27.92 19.15
CA GLU A 233 50.22 -26.47 19.21
C GLU A 233 51.14 -26.00 18.08
N ALA A 234 50.67 -25.09 17.22
CA ALA A 234 51.45 -24.53 16.13
C ALA A 234 51.32 -23.01 15.97
N LEU A 235 52.41 -22.32 15.59
CA LEU A 235 52.24 -20.92 15.16
C LEU A 235 51.81 -20.83 13.70
N SER A 236 52.22 -21.76 12.85
CA SER A 236 51.89 -21.73 11.43
C SER A 236 51.85 -23.12 10.80
N LEU A 237 50.77 -23.39 10.09
CA LEU A 237 50.55 -24.55 9.24
C LEU A 237 50.33 -24.04 7.82
N ALA A 238 51.24 -24.36 6.90
CA ALA A 238 51.16 -23.91 5.51
C ALA A 238 51.30 -25.07 4.53
N LEU A 239 50.30 -25.26 3.67
CA LEU A 239 50.33 -26.18 2.54
C LEU A 239 50.30 -25.33 1.27
N THR A 240 51.24 -25.56 0.37
CA THR A 240 51.37 -24.83 -0.90
C THR A 240 51.59 -25.82 -2.02
N GLU A 241 50.75 -25.79 -3.07
CA GLU A 241 50.85 -26.74 -4.20
C GLU A 241 50.87 -28.20 -3.71
N ALA A 242 50.00 -28.58 -2.78
CA ALA A 242 50.01 -29.90 -2.14
C ALA A 242 48.74 -30.70 -2.45
N GLU A 243 48.86 -32.02 -2.57
CA GLU A 243 47.73 -32.94 -2.71
C GLU A 243 47.53 -33.71 -1.40
N VAL A 244 46.36 -33.58 -0.75
CA VAL A 244 46.06 -34.26 0.51
C VAL A 244 44.72 -34.99 0.48
N ASP A 245 44.72 -36.33 0.48
CA ASP A 245 43.47 -37.09 0.51
C ASP A 245 42.66 -36.84 1.81
N SER A 246 43.33 -36.83 2.96
CA SER A 246 42.68 -36.61 4.25
C SER A 246 43.53 -35.79 5.21
N LEU A 247 43.02 -34.62 5.57
CA LEU A 247 43.60 -33.71 6.55
C LEU A 247 42.68 -33.64 7.77
N ALA A 248 43.12 -34.25 8.88
CA ALA A 248 42.37 -34.29 10.13
C ALA A 248 43.13 -33.57 11.24
N LEU A 249 42.50 -32.57 11.84
CA LEU A 249 43.05 -31.71 12.88
C LEU A 249 42.14 -31.80 14.10
N ASN A 250 42.55 -32.60 15.08
CA ASN A 250 41.82 -32.77 16.33
C ASN A 250 42.62 -32.10 17.46
N ASP A 251 41.99 -31.26 18.27
CA ASP A 251 42.66 -30.59 19.40
C ASP A 251 43.90 -29.80 18.92
N VAL A 252 43.72 -28.96 17.90
CA VAL A 252 44.81 -28.16 17.29
C VAL A 252 44.66 -26.69 17.66
N GLU A 253 45.70 -26.11 18.25
CA GLU A 253 45.82 -24.67 18.49
C GLU A 253 46.76 -24.07 17.43
N ALA A 254 46.25 -23.20 16.55
CA ALA A 254 47.04 -22.59 15.49
C ALA A 254 46.83 -21.06 15.35
N LEU A 255 47.92 -20.29 15.22
CA LEU A 255 47.77 -18.87 14.86
C LEU A 255 47.42 -18.67 13.38
N SER A 256 47.85 -19.58 12.50
CA SER A 256 47.54 -19.50 11.06
C SER A 256 47.57 -20.87 10.41
N LEU A 257 46.54 -21.15 9.62
CA LEU A 257 46.42 -22.32 8.77
C LEU A 257 46.13 -21.85 7.34
N ALA A 258 47.10 -22.01 6.44
CA ALA A 258 47.02 -21.53 5.06
C ALA A 258 47.16 -22.69 4.08
N LEU A 259 46.15 -22.88 3.23
CA LEU A 259 46.14 -23.79 2.09
C LEU A 259 46.12 -22.93 0.81
N THR A 260 47.21 -22.96 0.05
CA THR A 260 47.33 -22.23 -1.21
C THR A 260 47.57 -23.21 -2.35
N GLU A 261 46.70 -23.21 -3.37
CA GLU A 261 46.79 -24.14 -4.50
C GLU A 261 46.82 -25.61 -4.02
N VAL A 262 45.87 -26.00 -3.16
CA VAL A 262 45.84 -27.33 -2.52
C VAL A 262 44.61 -28.11 -2.98
N GLU A 263 44.80 -29.40 -3.31
CA GLU A 263 43.70 -30.33 -3.55
C GLU A 263 43.47 -31.20 -2.29
N VAL A 264 42.27 -31.13 -1.68
CA VAL A 264 41.91 -31.90 -0.49
C VAL A 264 40.59 -32.65 -0.65
N LEU A 265 40.58 -33.98 -0.48
CA LEU A 265 39.30 -34.72 -0.53
C LEU A 265 38.49 -34.53 0.76
N SER A 266 39.15 -34.45 1.91
CA SER A 266 38.49 -34.21 3.20
C SER A 266 39.36 -33.40 4.14
N LEU A 267 38.85 -32.25 4.57
CA LEU A 267 39.43 -31.40 5.60
C LEU A 267 38.48 -31.38 6.80
N ALA A 268 38.94 -31.89 7.94
CA ALA A 268 38.16 -31.96 9.18
C ALA A 268 38.93 -31.30 10.32
N LEU A 269 38.30 -30.30 10.95
CA LEU A 269 38.77 -29.65 12.17
C LEU A 269 37.77 -30.00 13.29
N THR A 270 38.25 -30.56 14.39
CA THR A 270 37.43 -30.94 15.54
C THR A 270 38.10 -30.44 16.81
N GLU A 271 37.37 -29.71 17.66
CA GLU A 271 37.93 -29.14 18.90
C GLU A 271 39.19 -28.28 18.60
N ALA A 272 39.16 -27.48 17.52
CA ALA A 272 40.32 -26.72 17.04
C ALA A 272 40.17 -25.21 17.33
N GLU A 273 41.25 -24.58 17.79
CA GLU A 273 41.33 -23.13 18.02
C GLU A 273 42.26 -22.50 16.96
N VAL A 274 41.71 -21.76 15.99
CA VAL A 274 42.48 -21.20 14.87
C VAL A 274 42.25 -19.70 14.71
N LEU A 275 43.28 -18.87 14.82
CA LEU A 275 43.09 -17.41 14.60
C LEU A 275 42.84 -17.04 13.13
N SER A 276 43.37 -17.81 12.19
CA SER A 276 43.17 -17.54 10.76
C SER A 276 43.28 -18.83 9.96
N LEU A 277 42.19 -19.21 9.31
CA LEU A 277 42.09 -20.31 8.35
C LEU A 277 41.85 -19.71 6.96
N ALA A 278 42.81 -19.89 6.05
CA ALA A 278 42.75 -19.33 4.70
C ALA A 278 42.92 -20.43 3.65
N LEU A 279 41.95 -20.54 2.76
CA LEU A 279 41.98 -21.38 1.56
C LEU A 279 42.04 -20.44 0.35
N THR A 280 43.12 -20.51 -0.42
CA THR A 280 43.34 -19.67 -1.60
C THR A 280 43.60 -20.57 -2.80
N GLU A 281 42.80 -20.47 -3.85
CA GLU A 281 42.92 -21.33 -5.03
C GLU A 281 42.90 -22.84 -4.65
N ALA A 282 42.11 -23.20 -3.62
CA ALA A 282 42.07 -24.56 -3.08
C ALA A 282 40.83 -25.32 -3.56
N GLU A 283 40.99 -26.59 -3.90
CA GLU A 283 39.90 -27.51 -4.27
C GLU A 283 39.61 -28.46 -3.10
N VAL A 284 38.45 -28.34 -2.45
CA VAL A 284 38.08 -29.16 -1.29
C VAL A 284 36.73 -29.85 -1.49
N LEU A 285 36.70 -31.18 -1.53
CA LEU A 285 35.40 -31.88 -1.68
C LEU A 285 34.53 -31.77 -0.43
N SER A 286 35.13 -31.76 0.76
CA SER A 286 34.39 -31.68 2.03
C SER A 286 35.24 -30.96 3.07
N LEU A 287 34.75 -29.81 3.52
CA LEU A 287 35.30 -29.06 4.65
C LEU A 287 34.30 -29.12 5.81
N ALA A 288 34.73 -29.68 6.94
CA ALA A 288 33.92 -29.81 8.14
C ALA A 288 34.63 -29.24 9.36
N LEU A 289 34.00 -28.29 10.04
CA LEU A 289 34.41 -27.79 11.34
C LEU A 289 33.35 -28.21 12.37
N THR A 290 33.80 -28.77 13.49
CA THR A 290 32.93 -29.24 14.57
C THR A 290 33.52 -28.83 15.91
N GLU A 291 32.73 -28.16 16.76
CA GLU A 291 33.20 -27.67 18.06
C GLU A 291 34.50 -26.85 17.92
N ALA A 292 34.57 -25.92 16.96
CA ALA A 292 35.79 -25.20 16.61
C ALA A 292 35.65 -23.69 16.80
N ASP A 293 36.73 -23.05 17.22
CA ASP A 293 36.81 -21.60 17.43
C ASP A 293 37.73 -20.99 16.37
N VAL A 294 37.17 -20.26 15.40
CA VAL A 294 37.92 -19.69 14.29
C VAL A 294 37.70 -18.18 14.19
N LEU A 295 38.70 -17.37 14.51
CA LEU A 295 38.53 -15.90 14.42
C LEU A 295 38.29 -15.44 12.96
N SER A 296 39.00 -16.01 11.99
CA SER A 296 38.80 -15.67 10.58
C SER A 296 38.92 -16.87 9.67
N LEU A 297 37.84 -17.16 8.93
CA LEU A 297 37.78 -18.16 7.88
C LEU A 297 37.62 -17.47 6.52
N ALA A 298 38.61 -17.60 5.64
CA ALA A 298 38.61 -16.99 4.32
C ALA A 298 38.78 -18.04 3.22
N LEU A 299 37.84 -18.09 2.27
CA LEU A 299 37.90 -18.85 1.04
C LEU A 299 38.00 -17.86 -0.13
N THR A 300 39.13 -17.86 -0.83
CA THR A 300 39.38 -16.97 -1.97
C THR A 300 39.70 -17.78 -3.20
N GLU A 301 38.91 -17.64 -4.26
CA GLU A 301 39.08 -18.43 -5.49
C GLU A 301 39.06 -19.95 -5.20
N ALA A 302 38.29 -20.38 -4.19
CA ALA A 302 38.27 -21.76 -3.71
C ALA A 302 37.02 -22.50 -4.19
N GLU A 303 37.18 -23.78 -4.55
CA GLU A 303 36.09 -24.66 -4.93
C GLU A 303 35.79 -25.63 -3.78
N VAL A 304 34.63 -25.49 -3.12
CA VAL A 304 34.22 -26.34 -2.01
C VAL A 304 32.86 -26.99 -2.27
N LEU A 305 32.81 -28.31 -2.48
CA LEU A 305 31.51 -28.95 -2.74
C LEU A 305 30.59 -28.94 -1.51
N SER A 306 31.15 -29.07 -0.31
CA SER A 306 30.38 -29.09 0.93
C SER A 306 31.17 -28.44 2.06
N LEU A 307 30.66 -27.33 2.58
CA LEU A 307 31.15 -26.65 3.76
C LEU A 307 30.13 -26.81 4.89
N VAL A 308 30.53 -27.48 5.98
CA VAL A 308 29.67 -27.76 7.13
C VAL A 308 30.32 -27.20 8.39
N LEU A 309 29.59 -26.34 9.08
CA LEU A 309 29.96 -25.78 10.38
C LEU A 309 28.92 -26.23 11.42
N THR A 310 29.35 -26.96 12.44
CA THR A 310 28.48 -27.45 13.51
C THR A 310 29.05 -27.07 14.87
N GLU A 311 28.30 -26.32 15.67
CA GLU A 311 28.79 -25.82 16.97
C GLU A 311 30.13 -25.06 16.80
N VAL A 312 30.18 -24.09 15.89
CA VAL A 312 31.40 -23.34 15.54
C VAL A 312 31.21 -21.87 15.88
N GLU A 313 32.22 -21.26 16.52
CA GLU A 313 32.29 -19.81 16.74
C GLU A 313 33.22 -19.17 15.68
N VAL A 314 32.70 -18.22 14.89
CA VAL A 314 33.47 -17.51 13.85
C VAL A 314 33.24 -15.99 13.87
N ASP A 315 34.27 -15.18 14.16
CA ASP A 315 34.12 -13.71 14.09
C ASP A 315 33.92 -13.23 12.63
N SER A 316 34.60 -13.86 11.67
CA SER A 316 34.50 -13.49 10.26
C SER A 316 34.64 -14.67 9.30
N LEU A 317 33.59 -14.91 8.52
CA LEU A 317 33.56 -15.89 7.45
C LEU A 317 33.39 -15.18 6.10
N ALA A 318 34.41 -15.25 5.25
CA ALA A 318 34.45 -14.56 3.97
C ALA A 318 34.68 -15.55 2.82
N LEU A 319 33.74 -15.58 1.88
CA LEU A 319 33.90 -16.25 0.59
C LEU A 319 34.04 -15.16 -0.48
N THR A 320 35.08 -15.24 -1.28
CA THR A 320 35.37 -14.26 -2.34
C THR A 320 35.74 -15.02 -3.60
N GLU A 321 34.97 -14.84 -4.67
CA GLU A 321 35.15 -15.57 -5.93
C GLU A 321 35.16 -17.10 -5.69
N ALA A 322 34.33 -17.59 -4.77
CA ALA A 322 34.33 -18.99 -4.34
C ALA A 322 33.12 -19.74 -4.89
N GLU A 323 33.33 -21.00 -5.30
CA GLU A 323 32.25 -21.90 -5.73
C GLU A 323 31.91 -22.85 -4.59
N VAL A 324 30.74 -22.68 -3.96
CA VAL A 324 30.31 -23.53 -2.84
C VAL A 324 28.95 -24.15 -3.09
N LEU A 325 28.91 -25.43 -3.47
CA LEU A 325 27.63 -26.07 -3.80
C LEU A 325 26.67 -26.10 -2.60
N SER A 326 27.17 -26.43 -1.40
CA SER A 326 26.36 -26.40 -0.19
C SER A 326 27.13 -25.84 1.01
N LEU A 327 26.56 -24.81 1.62
CA LEU A 327 27.00 -24.26 2.91
C LEU A 327 25.92 -24.53 3.95
N ALA A 328 26.28 -25.23 5.03
CA ALA A 328 25.39 -25.53 6.15
C ALA A 328 26.00 -25.06 7.47
N LEU A 329 25.27 -24.19 8.17
CA LEU A 329 25.57 -23.74 9.54
C LEU A 329 24.50 -24.33 10.46
N THR A 330 24.93 -25.09 11.46
CA THR A 330 24.04 -25.70 12.45
C THR A 330 24.56 -25.39 13.84
N GLU A 331 23.75 -24.71 14.67
CA GLU A 331 24.17 -24.29 16.01
C GLU A 331 25.49 -23.50 15.98
N ALA A 332 25.70 -22.69 14.93
CA ALA A 332 26.94 -21.92 14.73
C ALA A 332 26.72 -20.44 15.07
N GLU A 333 27.72 -19.81 15.66
CA GLU A 333 27.75 -18.38 15.99
C GLU A 333 28.70 -17.67 15.02
N VAL A 334 28.17 -16.81 14.14
CA VAL A 334 28.96 -16.07 13.15
C VAL A 334 28.68 -14.57 13.22
N ASP A 335 29.67 -13.77 13.65
CA ASP A 335 29.51 -12.31 13.73
C ASP A 335 29.32 -11.70 12.33
N SER A 336 30.08 -12.16 11.33
CA SER A 336 29.98 -11.66 9.96
C SER A 336 30.18 -12.75 8.91
N LEU A 337 29.18 -12.93 8.05
CA LEU A 337 29.18 -13.84 6.91
C LEU A 337 29.08 -13.02 5.62
N ALA A 338 30.17 -12.96 4.86
CA ALA A 338 30.25 -12.20 3.61
C ALA A 338 30.50 -13.13 2.41
N LEU A 339 29.59 -13.09 1.45
CA LEU A 339 29.64 -13.84 0.19
C LEU A 339 29.75 -12.84 -0.95
N ASN A 340 30.94 -12.69 -1.52
CA ASN A 340 31.19 -11.79 -2.65
C ASN A 340 31.57 -12.62 -3.87
N ASP A 341 30.88 -12.45 -4.99
CA ASP A 341 31.10 -13.22 -6.22
C ASP A 341 31.03 -14.74 -5.95
N VAL A 342 29.97 -15.17 -5.25
CA VAL A 342 29.81 -16.58 -4.84
C VAL A 342 28.72 -17.26 -5.67
N GLU A 343 29.05 -18.42 -6.22
CA GLU A 343 28.06 -19.34 -6.80
C GLU A 343 27.72 -20.43 -5.77
N ALA A 344 26.46 -20.47 -5.32
CA ALA A 344 26.00 -21.48 -4.37
C ALA A 344 24.66 -22.13 -4.76
N LEU A 345 24.56 -23.46 -4.66
CA LEU A 345 23.28 -24.13 -4.87
C LEU A 345 22.39 -24.04 -3.63
N SER A 346 22.96 -24.12 -2.43
CA SER A 346 22.17 -24.07 -1.20
C SER A 346 22.95 -23.48 -0.03
N LEU A 347 22.31 -22.53 0.66
CA LEU A 347 22.77 -21.98 1.93
C LEU A 347 21.70 -22.23 2.99
N ALA A 348 22.08 -22.97 4.04
CA ALA A 348 21.16 -23.37 5.10
C ALA A 348 21.70 -22.99 6.47
N LEU A 349 20.95 -22.17 7.21
CA LEU A 349 21.21 -21.78 8.59
C LEU A 349 20.11 -22.38 9.46
N THR A 350 20.47 -23.27 10.36
CA THR A 350 19.55 -23.95 11.28
C THR A 350 20.01 -23.74 12.71
N GLU A 351 19.17 -23.13 13.54
CA GLU A 351 19.53 -22.80 14.93
C GLU A 351 20.86 -22.00 15.00
N ALA A 352 21.13 -21.15 14.00
CA ALA A 352 22.39 -20.41 13.87
C ALA A 352 22.18 -18.93 14.25
N GLU A 353 23.19 -18.34 14.90
CA GLU A 353 23.22 -16.92 15.26
C GLU A 353 24.17 -16.20 14.29
N VAL A 354 23.62 -15.33 13.42
CA VAL A 354 24.43 -14.57 12.46
C VAL A 354 24.12 -13.08 12.57
N LEU A 355 25.05 -12.27 13.09
CA LEU A 355 24.77 -10.83 13.27
C LEU A 355 24.63 -10.10 11.92
N SER A 356 25.41 -10.50 10.92
CA SER A 356 25.35 -9.91 9.58
C SER A 356 25.64 -10.92 8.48
N LEU A 357 24.71 -11.05 7.54
CA LEU A 357 24.84 -11.82 6.32
C LEU A 357 24.77 -10.88 5.11
N ALA A 358 25.84 -10.82 4.33
CA ALA A 358 25.93 -10.00 3.13
C ALA A 358 26.23 -10.86 1.90
N LEU A 359 25.38 -10.76 0.88
CA LEU A 359 25.53 -11.36 -0.44
C LEU A 359 25.71 -10.22 -1.45
N THR A 360 26.89 -10.13 -2.06
CA THR A 360 27.22 -9.13 -3.08
C THR A 360 27.59 -9.86 -4.37
N GLU A 361 26.92 -9.55 -5.48
CA GLU A 361 27.20 -10.19 -6.79
C GLU A 361 27.13 -11.74 -6.69
N ALA A 362 26.17 -12.26 -5.90
CA ALA A 362 26.07 -13.69 -5.58
C ALA A 362 24.90 -14.36 -6.31
N GLU A 363 25.12 -15.58 -6.79
CA GLU A 363 24.09 -16.43 -7.40
C GLU A 363 23.73 -17.57 -6.42
N VAL A 364 22.52 -17.54 -5.86
CA VAL A 364 22.06 -18.53 -4.86
C VAL A 364 20.73 -19.16 -5.26
N LEU A 365 20.70 -20.48 -5.50
CA LEU A 365 19.43 -21.14 -5.85
C LEU A 365 18.46 -21.22 -4.65
N SER A 366 18.96 -21.43 -3.44
CA SER A 366 18.12 -21.48 -2.25
C SER A 366 18.86 -21.00 -0.99
N LEU A 367 18.25 -20.04 -0.31
CA LEU A 367 18.66 -19.54 1.01
C LEU A 367 17.54 -19.89 2.01
N ALA A 368 17.87 -20.69 3.01
CA ALA A 368 16.93 -21.14 4.04
C ALA A 368 17.45 -20.81 5.44
N LEU A 369 16.67 -20.02 6.18
CA LEU A 369 16.86 -19.71 7.60
C LEU A 369 15.74 -20.38 8.39
N THR A 370 16.09 -21.22 9.37
CA THR A 370 15.13 -21.94 10.21
C THR A 370 15.55 -21.84 11.66
N GLU A 371 14.70 -21.25 12.50
CA GLU A 371 15.01 -20.95 13.90
C GLU A 371 16.35 -20.21 14.02
N ALA A 372 16.64 -19.29 13.09
CA ALA A 372 17.91 -18.60 12.98
C ALA A 372 17.79 -17.15 13.43
N GLU A 373 18.74 -16.69 14.23
CA GLU A 373 18.82 -15.30 14.68
C GLU A 373 19.72 -14.51 13.72
N VAL A 374 19.14 -13.94 12.66
CA VAL A 374 19.86 -13.10 11.70
C VAL A 374 19.43 -11.64 11.83
N LEU A 375 20.27 -10.82 12.47
CA LEU A 375 19.91 -9.41 12.72
C LEU A 375 19.89 -8.57 11.44
N SER A 376 20.78 -8.86 10.48
CA SER A 376 20.85 -8.14 9.21
C SER A 376 21.19 -9.06 8.04
N LEU A 377 20.37 -8.99 7.00
CA LEU A 377 20.56 -9.67 5.73
C LEU A 377 20.56 -8.63 4.60
N ALA A 378 21.66 -8.54 3.86
CA ALA A 378 21.80 -7.62 2.73
C ALA A 378 22.11 -8.41 1.46
N LEU A 379 21.28 -8.21 0.43
CA LEU A 379 21.46 -8.74 -0.92
C LEU A 379 21.69 -7.55 -1.85
N THR A 380 22.88 -7.44 -2.43
CA THR A 380 23.27 -6.37 -3.36
C THR A 380 23.69 -7.00 -4.69
N GLU A 381 23.01 -6.65 -5.78
CA GLU A 381 23.29 -7.24 -7.10
C GLU A 381 23.26 -8.79 -7.06
N ALA A 382 22.32 -9.36 -6.30
CA ALA A 382 22.26 -10.80 -6.03
C ALA A 382 21.03 -11.46 -6.67
N ASP A 383 21.25 -12.65 -7.23
CA ASP A 383 20.21 -13.46 -7.88
C ASP A 383 19.83 -14.61 -6.94
N VAL A 384 18.60 -14.57 -6.40
CA VAL A 384 18.11 -15.60 -5.47
C VAL A 384 16.79 -16.21 -5.95
N LEU A 385 16.79 -17.50 -6.30
CA LEU A 385 15.54 -18.13 -6.76
C LEU A 385 14.54 -18.35 -5.61
N SER A 386 15.03 -18.66 -4.42
CA SER A 386 14.17 -18.91 -3.27
C SER A 386 14.82 -18.50 -1.96
N LEU A 387 14.14 -17.61 -1.26
CA LEU A 387 14.50 -17.14 0.07
C LEU A 387 13.38 -17.51 1.04
N ALA A 388 13.67 -18.41 1.98
CA ALA A 388 12.72 -18.90 2.97
C ALA A 388 13.22 -18.59 4.38
N LEU A 389 12.42 -17.86 5.16
CA LEU A 389 12.72 -17.48 6.53
C LEU A 389 11.59 -17.98 7.44
N ASN A 390 11.91 -18.85 8.39
CA ASN A 390 10.94 -19.42 9.32
C ASN A 390 11.45 -19.20 10.75
N ASP A 391 10.57 -18.70 11.61
CA ASP A 391 10.82 -18.46 13.03
C ASP A 391 12.00 -17.51 13.25
N VAL A 392 11.81 -16.23 12.86
CA VAL A 392 12.85 -15.19 12.96
C VAL A 392 12.43 -14.10 13.94
N GLU A 393 13.20 -13.88 15.00
CA GLU A 393 12.84 -12.91 16.05
C GLU A 393 12.97 -11.46 15.56
N ALA A 394 14.15 -11.06 15.04
CA ALA A 394 14.39 -9.71 14.56
C ALA A 394 15.28 -9.71 13.33
N LEU A 395 14.79 -9.13 12.24
CA LEU A 395 15.51 -9.13 10.97
C LEU A 395 15.34 -7.82 10.19
N SER A 396 16.48 -7.28 9.78
CA SER A 396 16.57 -6.21 8.79
C SER A 396 17.00 -6.80 7.46
N LEU A 397 16.08 -6.88 6.50
CA LEU A 397 16.34 -7.34 5.14
C LEU A 397 16.45 -6.14 4.18
N ALA A 398 17.56 -6.06 3.46
CA ALA A 398 17.77 -5.07 2.41
C ALA A 398 18.07 -5.77 1.08
N LEU A 399 17.25 -5.52 0.06
CA LEU A 399 17.47 -5.94 -1.32
C LEU A 399 17.77 -4.68 -2.14
N THR A 400 18.95 -4.62 -2.75
CA THR A 400 19.37 -3.51 -3.62
C THR A 400 19.83 -4.07 -4.95
N GLU A 401 19.17 -3.68 -6.04
CA GLU A 401 19.46 -4.21 -7.38
C GLU A 401 19.43 -5.76 -7.41
N ALA A 402 18.51 -6.37 -6.67
CA ALA A 402 18.45 -7.82 -6.47
C ALA A 402 17.25 -8.44 -7.20
N GLU A 403 17.45 -9.62 -7.80
CA GLU A 403 16.40 -10.41 -8.43
C GLU A 403 15.99 -11.58 -7.53
N VAL A 404 14.74 -11.61 -7.06
CA VAL A 404 14.21 -12.69 -6.20
C VAL A 404 12.93 -13.30 -6.77
N LEU A 405 12.95 -14.58 -7.16
CA LEU A 405 11.74 -15.21 -7.69
C LEU A 405 10.71 -15.53 -6.60
N SER A 406 11.16 -15.86 -5.38
CA SER A 406 10.25 -16.17 -4.28
C SER A 406 10.87 -15.82 -2.93
N LEU A 407 10.17 -14.97 -2.19
CA LEU A 407 10.47 -14.65 -0.80
C LEU A 407 9.29 -15.06 0.06
N ALA A 408 9.53 -16.00 0.97
CA ALA A 408 8.53 -16.49 1.90
C ALA A 408 9.03 -16.33 3.33
N LEU A 409 8.20 -15.71 4.16
CA LEU A 409 8.45 -15.55 5.58
C LEU A 409 7.24 -16.01 6.38
N THR A 410 7.51 -16.79 7.42
CA THR A 410 6.50 -17.26 8.37
C THR A 410 7.00 -17.08 9.78
N GLU A 411 6.15 -16.54 10.65
CA GLU A 411 6.41 -16.32 12.07
C GLU A 411 7.63 -15.39 12.30
N ALA A 412 7.37 -14.08 12.36
CA ALA A 412 8.36 -13.09 12.79
C ALA A 412 7.82 -12.07 13.78
N GLU A 413 8.63 -11.70 14.77
CA GLU A 413 8.24 -10.64 15.71
C GLU A 413 8.47 -9.26 15.10
N VAL A 414 9.71 -8.95 14.67
CA VAL A 414 10.05 -7.63 14.10
C VAL A 414 10.75 -7.77 12.76
N LEU A 415 10.11 -7.26 11.71
CA LEU A 415 10.65 -7.23 10.37
C LEU A 415 10.79 -5.80 9.84
N SER A 416 11.98 -5.48 9.34
CA SER A 416 12.21 -4.33 8.47
C SER A 416 12.66 -4.84 7.10
N LEU A 417 11.87 -4.57 6.07
CA LEU A 417 12.16 -4.97 4.70
C LEU A 417 12.26 -3.73 3.81
N VAL A 418 13.42 -3.58 3.16
CA VAL A 418 13.72 -2.47 2.24
C VAL A 418 14.10 -3.04 0.88
N LEU A 419 13.33 -2.70 -0.14
CA LEU A 419 13.61 -3.04 -1.53
C LEU A 419 13.92 -1.74 -2.29
N THR A 420 15.08 -1.68 -2.93
CA THR A 420 15.51 -0.55 -3.74
C THR A 420 15.97 -1.06 -5.09
N GLU A 421 15.30 -0.67 -6.17
CA GLU A 421 15.61 -1.15 -7.52
C GLU A 421 15.61 -2.69 -7.59
N ALA A 422 14.68 -3.34 -6.88
CA ALA A 422 14.64 -4.80 -6.73
C ALA A 422 13.43 -5.41 -7.46
N ASP A 423 13.65 -6.58 -8.08
CA ASP A 423 12.65 -7.31 -8.83
C ASP A 423 12.22 -8.56 -8.07
N VAL A 424 10.97 -8.59 -7.58
CA VAL A 424 10.44 -9.72 -6.79
C VAL A 424 9.16 -10.29 -7.38
N LEU A 425 9.19 -11.53 -7.87
CA LEU A 425 7.98 -12.13 -8.45
C LEU A 425 6.92 -12.48 -7.39
N SER A 426 7.35 -12.90 -6.20
CA SER A 426 6.41 -13.27 -5.14
C SER A 426 7.00 -13.02 -3.77
N LEU A 427 6.30 -12.19 -3.01
CA LEU A 427 6.61 -11.85 -1.63
C LEU A 427 5.40 -12.23 -0.77
N ALA A 428 5.59 -13.24 0.09
CA ALA A 428 4.55 -13.75 0.99
C ALA A 428 5.04 -13.68 2.44
N LEU A 429 4.36 -12.87 3.26
CA LEU A 429 4.63 -12.74 4.70
C LEU A 429 3.40 -13.20 5.48
N ASN A 430 3.59 -14.11 6.44
CA ASN A 430 2.52 -14.66 7.28
C ASN A 430 2.93 -14.59 8.75
N ASP A 431 1.98 -14.26 9.62
CA ASP A 431 2.15 -14.22 11.07
C ASP A 431 3.31 -13.26 11.47
N VAL A 432 3.12 -11.96 11.23
CA VAL A 432 4.12 -10.92 11.55
C VAL A 432 3.58 -9.93 12.58
N GLU A 433 4.23 -9.81 13.74
CA GLU A 433 3.79 -8.89 14.80
C GLU A 433 4.03 -7.42 14.40
N ALA A 434 5.23 -7.08 13.91
CA ALA A 434 5.54 -5.73 13.45
C ALA A 434 6.32 -5.72 12.13
N LEU A 435 5.72 -5.10 11.11
CA LEU A 435 6.27 -5.02 9.76
C LEU A 435 6.46 -3.56 9.32
N SER A 436 7.69 -3.20 8.97
CA SER A 436 8.03 -1.99 8.22
C SER A 436 8.51 -2.38 6.84
N LEU A 437 7.72 -2.07 5.80
CA LEU A 437 8.02 -2.41 4.41
C LEU A 437 8.19 -1.12 3.60
N ALA A 438 9.35 -0.94 2.97
CA ALA A 438 9.67 0.20 2.12
C ALA A 438 10.14 -0.27 0.75
N LEU A 439 9.40 0.08 -0.30
CA LEU A 439 9.70 -0.23 -1.69
C LEU A 439 9.97 1.07 -2.44
N THR A 440 11.15 1.19 -3.02
CA THR A 440 11.59 2.36 -3.80
C THR A 440 12.08 1.88 -5.16
N GLU A 441 11.43 2.32 -6.23
CA GLU A 441 11.76 1.88 -7.59
C GLU A 441 11.78 0.35 -7.73
N ALA A 442 10.88 -0.35 -7.02
CA ALA A 442 10.84 -1.81 -6.96
C ALA A 442 9.67 -2.37 -7.76
N GLU A 443 9.89 -3.51 -8.44
CA GLU A 443 8.86 -4.24 -9.20
C GLU A 443 8.44 -5.49 -8.42
N VAL A 444 7.14 -5.59 -8.05
CA VAL A 444 6.59 -6.75 -7.34
C VAL A 444 5.33 -7.30 -8.00
N ASP A 445 5.40 -8.51 -8.58
CA ASP A 445 4.24 -9.14 -9.22
C ASP A 445 3.14 -9.52 -8.20
N SER A 446 3.54 -10.06 -7.04
CA SER A 446 2.58 -10.47 -6.01
C SER A 446 3.11 -10.22 -4.60
N LEU A 447 2.39 -9.38 -3.86
CA LEU A 447 2.63 -9.08 -2.46
C LEU A 447 1.42 -9.54 -1.63
N ALA A 448 1.62 -10.61 -0.85
CA ALA A 448 0.60 -11.18 0.02
C ALA A 448 1.04 -11.07 1.48
N LEU A 449 0.22 -10.38 2.29
CA LEU A 449 0.44 -10.16 3.71
C LEU A 449 -0.76 -10.72 4.48
N ASN A 450 -0.55 -11.78 5.25
CA ASN A 450 -1.62 -12.40 6.05
C ASN A 450 -1.23 -12.36 7.53
N ASP A 451 -2.19 -12.03 8.40
CA ASP A 451 -2.02 -12.03 9.85
C ASP A 451 -0.88 -11.08 10.29
N VAL A 452 -1.06 -9.78 10.05
CA VAL A 452 -0.08 -8.73 10.40
C VAL A 452 -0.65 -7.80 11.47
N GLU A 453 -0.11 -7.83 12.70
CA GLU A 453 -0.65 -6.99 13.78
C GLU A 453 -0.40 -5.49 13.51
N ALA A 454 0.84 -5.11 13.17
CA ALA A 454 1.18 -3.73 12.85
C ALA A 454 1.97 -3.60 11.54
N LEU A 455 1.39 -2.91 10.56
CA LEU A 455 2.00 -2.66 9.24
C LEU A 455 2.24 -1.17 8.99
N SER A 456 3.46 -0.85 8.58
CA SER A 456 3.80 0.41 7.90
C SER A 456 4.35 0.10 6.51
N LEU A 457 3.57 0.37 5.47
CA LEU A 457 3.97 0.20 4.06
C LEU A 457 4.20 1.57 3.41
N ALA A 458 5.38 1.75 2.83
CA ALA A 458 5.72 2.91 2.01
C ALA A 458 6.13 2.44 0.61
N LEU A 459 5.43 2.93 -0.40
CA LEU A 459 5.66 2.68 -1.82
C LEU A 459 6.04 4.01 -2.47
N THR A 460 7.21 4.07 -3.10
CA THR A 460 7.70 5.26 -3.80
C THR A 460 8.21 4.85 -5.17
N GLU A 461 7.58 5.33 -6.24
CA GLU A 461 7.94 4.95 -7.61
C GLU A 461 7.95 3.43 -7.82
N ALA A 462 7.08 2.70 -7.12
CA ALA A 462 7.04 1.23 -7.14
C ALA A 462 5.91 0.70 -8.02
N GLU A 463 6.16 -0.43 -8.69
CA GLU A 463 5.19 -1.11 -9.56
C GLU A 463 4.74 -2.42 -8.90
N ILE A 464 3.43 -2.57 -8.64
CA ILE A 464 2.85 -3.77 -8.02
C ILE A 464 1.66 -4.29 -8.83
N LEU A 465 1.73 -5.54 -9.32
CA LEU A 465 0.57 -6.12 -10.04
C LEU A 465 -0.55 -6.55 -9.08
N SER A 466 -0.21 -7.07 -7.91
CA SER A 466 -1.20 -7.46 -6.91
C SER A 466 -0.69 -7.30 -5.48
N LEU A 467 -1.42 -6.50 -4.70
CA LEU A 467 -1.24 -6.32 -3.28
C LEU A 467 -2.49 -6.82 -2.55
N ALA A 468 -2.35 -7.89 -1.79
CA ALA A 468 -3.40 -8.47 -0.97
C ALA A 468 -2.99 -8.46 0.49
N LEU A 469 -3.85 -7.90 1.33
CA LEU A 469 -3.74 -7.96 2.78
C LEU A 469 -5.00 -8.59 3.37
N THR A 470 -4.80 -9.54 4.26
CA THR A 470 -5.89 -10.15 5.04
C THR A 470 -5.53 -10.18 6.52
N GLU A 471 -6.48 -9.81 7.37
CA GLU A 471 -6.35 -9.83 8.83
C GLU A 471 -5.19 -8.94 9.31
N ALA A 472 -5.45 -7.63 9.44
CA ALA A 472 -4.49 -6.69 10.01
C ALA A 472 -5.11 -5.78 11.07
N GLU A 473 -4.44 -5.61 12.21
CA GLU A 473 -4.98 -4.76 13.28
C GLU A 473 -4.71 -3.27 12.99
N VAL A 474 -3.44 -2.88 12.79
CA VAL A 474 -3.06 -1.49 12.54
C VAL A 474 -2.29 -1.36 11.24
N LEU A 475 -2.81 -0.53 10.33
CA LEU A 475 -2.21 -0.34 9.02
C LEU A 475 -2.02 1.14 8.67
N SER A 476 -0.81 1.45 8.23
CA SER A 476 -0.48 2.71 7.55
C SER A 476 0.10 2.42 6.17
N LEU A 477 -0.59 2.84 5.12
CA LEU A 477 -0.14 2.73 3.73
C LEU A 477 0.09 4.14 3.17
N ALA A 478 1.28 4.36 2.61
CA ALA A 478 1.62 5.57 1.88
C ALA A 478 2.15 5.20 0.49
N LEU A 479 1.43 5.58 -0.55
CA LEU A 479 1.77 5.35 -1.96
C LEU A 479 2.07 6.71 -2.59
N THR A 480 3.32 6.92 -3.01
CA THR A 480 3.76 8.13 -3.73
C THR A 480 4.26 7.73 -5.10
N GLU A 481 3.67 8.25 -6.18
CA GLU A 481 4.08 7.93 -7.56
C GLU A 481 4.12 6.40 -7.83
N ALA A 482 3.24 5.63 -7.19
CA ALA A 482 3.22 4.17 -7.28
C ALA A 482 2.13 3.68 -8.23
N GLU A 483 2.43 2.61 -8.99
CA GLU A 483 1.49 1.95 -9.90
C GLU A 483 1.03 0.62 -9.28
N VAL A 484 -0.27 0.45 -9.02
CA VAL A 484 -0.84 -0.76 -8.43
C VAL A 484 -2.06 -1.27 -9.22
N ASP A 485 -1.93 -2.41 -9.90
CA ASP A 485 -3.05 -2.98 -10.68
C ASP A 485 -4.23 -3.41 -9.77
N SER A 486 -3.93 -4.05 -8.64
CA SER A 486 -4.95 -4.50 -7.70
C SER A 486 -4.51 -4.39 -6.25
N LEU A 487 -5.28 -3.64 -5.47
CA LEU A 487 -5.12 -3.47 -4.03
C LEU A 487 -6.38 -3.98 -3.32
N ALA A 488 -6.24 -5.09 -2.61
CA ALA A 488 -7.32 -5.72 -1.86
C ALA A 488 -6.98 -5.77 -0.36
N LEU A 489 -7.81 -5.14 0.46
CA LEU A 489 -7.68 -5.11 1.91
C LEU A 489 -8.93 -5.75 2.53
N ASN A 490 -8.75 -6.84 3.28
CA ASN A 490 -9.84 -7.57 3.93
C ASN A 490 -9.55 -7.68 5.42
N ASP A 491 -10.58 -7.47 6.26
CA ASP A 491 -10.49 -7.62 7.72
C ASP A 491 -9.39 -6.73 8.33
N VAL A 492 -9.52 -5.41 8.16
CA VAL A 492 -8.56 -4.41 8.71
C VAL A 492 -9.22 -3.59 9.80
N GLU A 493 -8.67 -3.59 11.03
CA GLU A 493 -9.30 -2.91 12.18
C GLU A 493 -8.97 -1.41 12.28
N ALA A 494 -7.81 -0.96 11.77
CA ALA A 494 -7.46 0.46 11.75
C ALA A 494 -6.63 0.81 10.52
N LEU A 495 -7.29 1.37 9.51
CA LEU A 495 -6.64 1.79 8.26
C LEU A 495 -6.38 3.30 8.20
N SER A 496 -5.13 3.67 7.87
CA SER A 496 -4.77 4.99 7.32
C SER A 496 -4.11 4.79 5.96
N LEU A 497 -4.78 5.20 4.89
CA LEU A 497 -4.32 5.03 3.52
C LEU A 497 -4.19 6.40 2.82
N ALA A 498 -2.97 6.71 2.36
CA ALA A 498 -2.64 7.94 1.65
C ALA A 498 -2.04 7.62 0.27
N LEU A 499 -2.66 8.14 -0.78
CA LEU A 499 -2.23 8.00 -2.16
C LEU A 499 -1.90 9.40 -2.70
N THR A 500 -0.70 9.60 -3.20
CA THR A 500 -0.23 10.86 -3.78
C THR A 500 0.37 10.57 -5.14
N GLU A 501 -0.20 11.13 -6.21
CA GLU A 501 0.28 10.88 -7.58
C GLU A 501 0.32 9.38 -7.94
N ALA A 502 -0.57 8.57 -7.34
CA ALA A 502 -0.57 7.11 -7.52
C ALA A 502 -1.61 6.65 -8.56
N GLU A 503 -1.28 5.61 -9.32
CA GLU A 503 -2.17 4.99 -10.31
C GLU A 503 -2.64 3.62 -9.78
N ILE A 504 -3.96 3.46 -9.57
CA ILE A 504 -4.54 2.19 -9.11
C ILE A 504 -5.68 1.73 -10.03
N LEU A 505 -5.57 0.55 -10.64
CA LEU A 505 -6.67 0.06 -11.48
C LEU A 505 -7.85 -0.42 -10.63
N SER A 506 -7.60 -1.09 -9.50
CA SER A 506 -8.68 -1.55 -8.61
C SER A 506 -8.28 -1.49 -7.14
N LEU A 507 -9.09 -0.77 -6.35
CA LEU A 507 -8.99 -0.69 -4.90
C LEU A 507 -10.27 -1.26 -4.27
N ALA A 508 -10.12 -2.33 -3.49
CA ALA A 508 -11.23 -3.00 -2.81
C ALA A 508 -10.95 -3.11 -1.31
N LEU A 509 -11.86 -2.59 -0.49
CA LEU A 509 -11.86 -2.69 0.96
C LEU A 509 -13.11 -3.45 1.39
N THR A 510 -12.92 -4.58 2.09
CA THR A 510 -14.01 -5.43 2.59
C THR A 510 -13.85 -5.65 4.09
N GLU A 511 -14.92 -5.48 4.87
CA GLU A 511 -14.89 -5.68 6.34
C GLU A 511 -13.76 -4.85 7.01
N ALA A 512 -13.66 -3.56 6.66
CA ALA A 512 -12.57 -2.69 7.09
C ALA A 512 -13.05 -1.51 7.95
N GLU A 513 -12.45 -1.35 9.14
CA GLU A 513 -12.56 -0.17 9.99
C GLU A 513 -11.46 0.84 9.61
N VAL A 514 -11.86 1.88 8.88
CA VAL A 514 -10.98 2.88 8.27
C VAL A 514 -11.05 4.22 9.00
N LEU A 515 -9.91 4.66 9.51
CA LEU A 515 -9.80 5.97 10.15
C LEU A 515 -9.69 7.10 9.12
N SER A 516 -8.93 6.89 8.04
CA SER A 516 -8.78 7.92 6.99
C SER A 516 -8.30 7.36 5.67
N LEU A 517 -8.96 7.75 4.59
CA LEU A 517 -8.54 7.49 3.22
C LEU A 517 -8.37 8.85 2.49
N ALA A 518 -7.16 9.13 2.03
CA ALA A 518 -6.81 10.38 1.36
C ALA A 518 -6.16 10.10 -0.01
N LEU A 519 -6.78 10.60 -1.08
CA LEU A 519 -6.30 10.49 -2.45
C LEU A 519 -6.01 11.91 -2.96
N THR A 520 -4.77 12.18 -3.34
CA THR A 520 -4.33 13.48 -3.86
C THR A 520 -3.63 13.27 -5.19
N GLU A 521 -4.14 13.89 -6.26
CA GLU A 521 -3.57 13.74 -7.62
C GLU A 521 -3.51 12.25 -8.05
N ALA A 522 -4.44 11.41 -7.57
CA ALA A 522 -4.42 9.96 -7.80
C ALA A 522 -5.42 9.55 -8.91
N GLU A 523 -5.03 8.57 -9.72
CA GLU A 523 -5.89 7.96 -10.75
C GLU A 523 -6.38 6.59 -10.27
N VAL A 524 -7.69 6.42 -10.05
CA VAL A 524 -8.28 5.16 -9.59
C VAL A 524 -9.43 4.71 -10.49
N LEU A 525 -9.28 3.61 -11.24
CA LEU A 525 -10.37 3.19 -12.15
C LEU A 525 -11.59 2.65 -11.40
N SER A 526 -11.39 1.90 -10.33
CA SER A 526 -12.49 1.42 -9.49
C SER A 526 -12.12 1.40 -8.01
N LEU A 527 -12.92 2.08 -7.20
CA LEU A 527 -12.86 2.06 -5.75
C LEU A 527 -14.15 1.43 -5.20
N ALA A 528 -14.03 0.31 -4.49
CA ALA A 528 -15.14 -0.40 -3.89
C ALA A 528 -14.94 -0.57 -2.37
N LEU A 529 -15.92 -0.11 -1.60
CA LEU A 529 -16.00 -0.30 -0.16
C LEU A 529 -17.23 -1.16 0.14
N THR A 530 -17.03 -2.28 0.83
CA THR A 530 -18.10 -3.23 1.18
C THR A 530 -18.02 -3.55 2.67
N GLU A 531 -19.10 -3.34 3.42
CA GLU A 531 -19.12 -3.60 4.87
C GLU A 531 -17.96 -2.85 5.58
N ALA A 532 -17.75 -1.58 5.25
CA ALA A 532 -16.61 -0.78 5.73
C ALA A 532 -17.06 0.45 6.52
N ASP A 533 -16.38 0.72 7.64
CA ASP A 533 -16.64 1.85 8.53
C ASP A 533 -15.55 2.92 8.33
N VAL A 534 -15.87 4.04 7.69
CA VAL A 534 -14.90 5.08 7.28
C VAL A 534 -15.17 6.40 8.00
N LEU A 535 -14.23 6.89 8.81
CA LEU A 535 -14.38 8.22 9.44
C LEU A 535 -14.20 9.38 8.45
N SER A 536 -13.28 9.24 7.50
CA SER A 536 -13.08 10.28 6.48
C SER A 536 -12.52 9.72 5.18
N LEU A 537 -13.19 10.01 4.08
CA LEU A 537 -12.74 9.77 2.71
C LEU A 537 -12.60 11.12 2.00
N ALA A 538 -11.38 11.48 1.62
CA ALA A 538 -11.07 12.73 0.94
C ALA A 538 -10.36 12.45 -0.40
N LEU A 539 -10.96 12.90 -1.50
CA LEU A 539 -10.36 12.91 -2.83
C LEU A 539 -10.10 14.37 -3.23
N THR A 540 -8.89 14.67 -3.66
CA THR A 540 -8.44 16.01 -4.06
C THR A 540 -7.68 15.91 -5.37
N GLU A 541 -8.13 16.60 -6.41
CA GLU A 541 -7.52 16.55 -7.75
C GLU A 541 -7.41 15.10 -8.28
N ALA A 542 -8.41 14.25 -8.00
CA ALA A 542 -8.35 12.81 -8.29
C ALA A 542 -9.25 12.42 -9.49
N GLU A 543 -8.79 11.47 -10.29
CA GLU A 543 -9.58 10.89 -11.39
C GLU A 543 -10.12 9.51 -10.96
N VAL A 544 -11.44 9.39 -10.75
CA VAL A 544 -12.07 8.13 -10.29
C VAL A 544 -13.20 7.70 -11.20
N LEU A 545 -12.99 6.68 -12.04
CA LEU A 545 -14.04 6.28 -13.00
C LEU A 545 -15.28 5.69 -12.29
N SER A 546 -15.08 4.91 -11.23
CA SER A 546 -16.19 4.31 -10.48
C SER A 546 -15.91 4.24 -8.99
N LEU A 547 -16.81 4.81 -8.20
CA LEU A 547 -16.84 4.71 -6.75
C LEU A 547 -18.12 3.98 -6.33
N ALA A 548 -17.98 2.86 -5.62
CA ALA A 548 -19.09 2.07 -5.12
C ALA A 548 -18.96 1.84 -3.61
N LEU A 549 -19.97 2.28 -2.85
CA LEU A 549 -20.11 2.01 -1.42
C LEU A 549 -21.33 1.11 -1.23
N THR A 550 -21.13 -0.06 -0.63
CA THR A 550 -22.19 -1.04 -0.35
C THR A 550 -22.15 -1.42 1.13
N GLU A 551 -23.25 -1.22 1.85
CA GLU A 551 -23.32 -1.50 3.30
C GLU A 551 -22.17 -0.81 4.07
N ALA A 552 -21.82 0.43 3.70
CA ALA A 552 -20.70 1.17 4.28
C ALA A 552 -21.19 2.34 5.16
N GLU A 553 -20.55 2.54 6.31
CA GLU A 553 -20.78 3.69 7.20
C GLU A 553 -19.68 4.74 6.96
N VAL A 554 -20.03 5.96 6.54
CA VAL A 554 -19.06 7.03 6.24
C VAL A 554 -19.40 8.34 6.95
N ASP A 555 -18.59 8.77 7.92
CA ASP A 555 -18.82 10.05 8.63
C ASP A 555 -18.66 11.25 7.68
N SER A 556 -17.64 11.24 6.82
CA SER A 556 -17.38 12.33 5.89
C SER A 556 -16.79 11.86 4.57
N LEU A 557 -17.45 12.25 3.47
CA LEU A 557 -17.00 12.04 2.10
C LEU A 557 -16.84 13.39 1.41
N ALA A 558 -15.60 13.78 1.11
CA ALA A 558 -15.26 15.05 0.47
C ALA A 558 -14.56 14.80 -0.87
N LEU A 559 -15.15 15.30 -1.96
CA LEU A 559 -14.61 15.24 -3.31
C LEU A 559 -14.33 16.66 -3.78
N ASN A 560 -13.06 17.05 -3.90
CA ASN A 560 -12.65 18.36 -4.38
C ASN A 560 -11.85 18.20 -5.67
N ASP A 561 -12.22 18.91 -6.74
CA ASP A 561 -11.54 18.81 -8.04
C ASP A 561 -11.50 17.36 -8.57
N VAL A 562 -12.63 16.64 -8.46
CA VAL A 562 -12.70 15.22 -8.83
C VAL A 562 -13.41 15.04 -10.17
N GLU A 563 -12.80 14.27 -11.07
CA GLU A 563 -13.45 13.78 -12.29
C GLU A 563 -13.95 12.34 -12.06
N ALA A 564 -15.27 12.12 -12.08
CA ALA A 564 -15.86 10.80 -11.89
C ALA A 564 -16.96 10.43 -12.88
N LEU A 565 -16.94 9.18 -13.41
CA LEU A 565 -18.02 8.72 -14.29
C LEU A 565 -19.23 8.22 -13.49
N SER A 566 -19.02 7.60 -12.33
CA SER A 566 -20.10 7.01 -11.55
C SER A 566 -19.80 6.94 -10.06
N LEU A 567 -20.78 7.37 -9.26
CA LEU A 567 -20.78 7.27 -7.81
C LEU A 567 -22.07 6.58 -7.37
N ALA A 568 -21.94 5.38 -6.78
CA ALA A 568 -23.05 4.53 -6.40
C ALA A 568 -23.00 4.18 -4.91
N LEU A 569 -24.03 4.59 -4.17
CA LEU A 569 -24.22 4.30 -2.75
C LEU A 569 -25.43 3.39 -2.60
N THR A 570 -25.21 2.17 -2.10
CA THR A 570 -26.26 1.17 -1.87
C THR A 570 -26.24 0.76 -0.41
N GLU A 571 -27.34 0.94 0.31
CA GLU A 571 -27.42 0.59 1.74
C GLU A 571 -26.30 1.27 2.56
N ALA A 572 -25.89 2.49 2.19
CA ALA A 572 -24.80 3.23 2.82
C ALA A 572 -25.32 4.29 3.80
N GLU A 573 -24.66 4.45 4.94
CA GLU A 573 -24.95 5.48 5.94
C GLU A 573 -23.89 6.59 5.87
N ILE A 574 -24.24 7.82 5.48
CA ILE A 574 -23.30 8.94 5.33
C ILE A 574 -23.73 10.17 6.12
N LEU A 575 -22.90 10.66 7.05
CA LEU A 575 -23.25 11.89 7.78
C LEU A 575 -23.07 13.16 6.92
N SER A 576 -22.04 13.20 6.09
CA SER A 576 -21.78 14.35 5.21
C SER A 576 -21.13 13.96 3.89
N LEU A 577 -21.74 14.37 2.79
CA LEU A 577 -21.21 14.28 1.43
C LEU A 577 -21.05 15.68 0.84
N ALA A 578 -19.83 16.05 0.49
CA ALA A 578 -19.49 17.34 -0.10
C ALA A 578 -18.75 17.15 -1.43
N LEU A 579 -19.28 17.74 -2.51
CA LEU A 579 -18.66 17.81 -3.83
C LEU A 579 -18.34 19.28 -4.13
N THR A 580 -17.07 19.61 -4.32
CA THR A 580 -16.60 20.96 -4.66
C THR A 580 -15.82 20.90 -5.97
N GLU A 581 -16.15 21.72 -6.97
CA GLU A 581 -15.43 21.76 -8.25
C GLU A 581 -15.35 20.35 -8.91
N ALA A 582 -16.40 19.54 -8.77
CA ALA A 582 -16.40 18.13 -9.20
C ALA A 582 -17.22 17.92 -10.49
N GLU A 583 -16.71 17.09 -11.40
CA GLU A 583 -17.41 16.66 -12.62
C GLU A 583 -17.90 15.21 -12.44
N VAL A 584 -19.21 14.99 -12.33
CA VAL A 584 -19.82 13.67 -12.07
C VAL A 584 -20.89 13.32 -13.11
N LEU A 585 -20.68 12.27 -13.91
CA LEU A 585 -21.71 11.88 -14.90
C LEU A 585 -22.95 11.23 -14.25
N SER A 586 -22.77 10.48 -13.17
CA SER A 586 -23.89 9.82 -12.49
C SER A 586 -23.66 9.65 -11.00
N LEU A 587 -24.61 10.12 -10.21
CA LEU A 587 -24.68 9.95 -8.76
C LEU A 587 -25.99 9.23 -8.42
N ALA A 588 -25.87 8.01 -7.88
CA ALA A 588 -27.00 7.15 -7.55
C ALA A 588 -26.96 6.74 -6.07
N LEU A 589 -28.02 7.08 -5.33
CA LEU A 589 -28.22 6.72 -3.94
C LEU A 589 -29.46 5.81 -3.86
N THR A 590 -29.27 4.56 -3.45
CA THR A 590 -30.33 3.55 -3.33
C THR A 590 -30.35 3.01 -1.90
N GLU A 591 -31.48 3.13 -1.21
CA GLU A 591 -31.60 2.69 0.19
C GLU A 591 -30.51 3.30 1.11
N ALA A 592 -30.09 4.53 0.82
CA ALA A 592 -28.99 5.20 1.51
C ALA A 592 -29.50 6.26 2.51
N GLU A 593 -28.85 6.37 3.67
CA GLU A 593 -29.12 7.40 4.67
C GLU A 593 -28.06 8.49 4.58
N VAL A 594 -28.42 9.72 4.15
CA VAL A 594 -27.46 10.83 4.01
C VAL A 594 -27.95 12.08 4.75
N LEU A 595 -27.31 12.45 5.87
CA LEU A 595 -27.80 13.61 6.64
C LEU A 595 -27.61 14.95 5.91
N SER A 596 -26.52 15.10 5.15
CA SER A 596 -26.24 16.31 4.39
C SER A 596 -25.49 16.03 3.10
N LEU A 597 -26.01 16.56 1.99
CA LEU A 597 -25.40 16.54 0.67
C LEU A 597 -25.21 17.99 0.18
N ALA A 598 -23.97 18.38 -0.09
CA ALA A 598 -23.61 19.71 -0.59
C ALA A 598 -22.84 19.61 -1.90
N LEU A 599 -23.34 20.28 -2.95
CA LEU A 599 -22.69 20.42 -4.25
C LEU A 599 -22.36 21.90 -4.44
N THR A 600 -21.08 22.23 -4.57
CA THR A 600 -20.58 23.60 -4.78
C THR A 600 -19.74 23.64 -6.04
N GLU A 601 -20.10 24.48 -7.03
CA GLU A 601 -19.37 24.57 -8.30
C GLU A 601 -19.22 23.19 -8.99
N ALA A 602 -20.24 22.33 -8.91
CA ALA A 602 -20.20 20.95 -9.38
C ALA A 602 -21.08 20.73 -10.61
N ASP A 603 -20.59 19.95 -11.57
CA ASP A 603 -21.28 19.58 -12.81
C ASP A 603 -21.77 18.14 -12.72
N VAL A 604 -23.08 17.93 -12.64
CA VAL A 604 -23.70 16.60 -12.47
C VAL A 604 -24.74 16.30 -13.56
N LEU A 605 -24.46 15.32 -14.44
CA LEU A 605 -25.44 14.99 -15.49
C LEU A 605 -26.70 14.28 -14.95
N SER A 606 -26.54 13.44 -13.93
CA SER A 606 -27.68 12.72 -13.34
C SER A 606 -27.49 12.46 -11.85
N LEU A 607 -28.46 12.92 -11.07
CA LEU A 607 -28.57 12.65 -9.64
C LEU A 607 -29.89 11.94 -9.38
N ALA A 608 -29.82 10.69 -8.91
CA ALA A 608 -30.97 9.84 -8.62
C ALA A 608 -30.94 9.36 -7.17
N LEU A 609 -31.97 9.71 -6.40
CA LEU A 609 -32.20 9.21 -5.03
C LEU A 609 -33.46 8.34 -5.06
N THR A 610 -33.33 7.09 -4.62
CA THR A 610 -34.42 6.10 -4.57
C THR A 610 -34.46 5.47 -3.19
N GLU A 611 -35.59 5.58 -2.49
CA GLU A 611 -35.74 5.09 -1.12
C GLU A 611 -34.63 5.64 -0.19
N ALA A 612 -34.24 6.90 -0.37
CA ALA A 612 -33.11 7.52 0.33
C ALA A 612 -33.59 8.50 1.41
N GLU A 613 -33.01 8.40 2.60
CA GLU A 613 -33.28 9.34 3.70
C GLU A 613 -32.27 10.50 3.64
N VAL A 614 -32.60 11.56 2.88
CA VAL A 614 -31.75 12.76 2.77
C VAL A 614 -32.38 13.96 3.47
N LEU A 615 -31.81 14.39 4.59
CA LEU A 615 -32.39 15.49 5.38
C LEU A 615 -32.15 16.87 4.76
N SER A 616 -30.99 17.06 4.11
CA SER A 616 -30.62 18.35 3.53
C SER A 616 -29.79 18.19 2.25
N LEU A 617 -30.22 18.90 1.21
CA LEU A 617 -29.54 18.98 -0.07
C LEU A 617 -29.32 20.45 -0.43
N ALA A 618 -28.06 20.85 -0.61
CA ALA A 618 -27.67 22.21 -0.97
C ALA A 618 -26.87 22.22 -2.27
N LEU A 619 -27.35 22.95 -3.27
CA LEU A 619 -26.67 23.16 -4.56
C LEU A 619 -26.31 24.65 -4.66
N THR A 620 -25.02 24.96 -4.72
CA THR A 620 -24.50 26.33 -4.86
C THR A 620 -23.64 26.41 -6.11
N GLU A 621 -24.00 27.27 -7.06
CA GLU A 621 -23.25 27.40 -8.33
C GLU A 621 -23.08 26.04 -9.06
N ALA A 622 -24.06 25.14 -8.95
CA ALA A 622 -23.99 23.79 -9.50
C ALA A 622 -24.85 23.65 -10.77
N GLU A 623 -24.34 22.90 -11.76
CA GLU A 623 -25.06 22.56 -13.00
C GLU A 623 -25.58 21.12 -12.94
N VAL A 624 -26.90 20.91 -13.02
CA VAL A 624 -27.53 19.57 -12.94
C VAL A 624 -28.52 19.33 -14.09
N ASP A 625 -28.21 18.41 -15.00
CA ASP A 625 -29.09 18.07 -16.13
C ASP A 625 -30.38 17.36 -15.64
N SER A 626 -30.26 16.44 -14.68
CA SER A 626 -31.41 15.69 -14.17
C SER A 626 -31.28 15.35 -12.70
N LEU A 627 -32.26 15.82 -11.91
CA LEU A 627 -32.41 15.52 -10.49
C LEU A 627 -33.74 14.81 -10.27
N ALA A 628 -33.67 13.53 -9.91
CA ALA A 628 -34.82 12.68 -9.66
C ALA A 628 -34.80 12.15 -8.23
N LEU A 629 -35.83 12.49 -7.44
CA LEU A 629 -35.99 12.03 -6.06
C LEU A 629 -37.30 11.23 -5.95
N ASN A 630 -37.20 9.97 -5.55
CA ASN A 630 -38.36 9.08 -5.38
C ASN A 630 -38.36 8.53 -3.96
N ASP A 631 -39.51 8.56 -3.31
CA ASP A 631 -39.74 8.04 -1.96
C ASP A 631 -38.84 8.74 -0.90
N VAL A 632 -39.07 10.04 -0.67
CA VAL A 632 -38.27 10.85 0.28
C VAL A 632 -39.13 11.31 1.45
N GLU A 633 -38.73 10.97 2.68
CA GLU A 633 -39.53 11.30 3.88
C GLU A 633 -39.50 12.80 4.22
N ALA A 634 -38.32 13.38 4.46
CA ALA A 634 -38.19 14.79 4.83
C ALA A 634 -36.97 15.44 4.19
N LEU A 635 -37.19 16.39 3.28
CA LEU A 635 -36.13 17.04 2.52
C LEU A 635 -36.19 18.56 2.64
N SER A 636 -35.05 19.15 2.99
CA SER A 636 -34.77 20.58 2.78
C SER A 636 -33.84 20.75 1.59
N LEU A 637 -34.37 21.25 0.47
CA LEU A 637 -33.61 21.49 -0.76
C LEU A 637 -33.38 23.00 -0.95
N ALA A 638 -32.11 23.41 -1.03
CA ALA A 638 -31.70 24.80 -1.24
C ALA A 638 -30.85 24.92 -2.50
N LEU A 639 -31.28 25.76 -3.45
CA LEU A 639 -30.61 26.04 -4.71
C LEU A 639 -30.19 27.51 -4.70
N THR A 640 -28.90 27.79 -4.77
CA THR A 640 -28.34 29.14 -4.82
C THR A 640 -27.48 29.27 -6.06
N GLU A 641 -27.82 30.15 -7.01
CA GLU A 641 -27.07 30.31 -8.26
C GLU A 641 -26.90 28.99 -9.04
N ALA A 642 -27.86 28.06 -8.93
CA ALA A 642 -27.79 26.73 -9.55
C ALA A 642 -28.60 26.65 -10.85
N GLU A 643 -28.11 25.88 -11.81
CA GLU A 643 -28.77 25.63 -13.11
C GLU A 643 -29.28 24.18 -13.17
N ILE A 644 -30.59 23.97 -13.31
CA ILE A 644 -31.20 22.63 -13.37
C ILE A 644 -32.12 22.46 -14.59
N LEU A 645 -31.82 21.52 -15.48
CA LEU A 645 -32.70 21.27 -16.65
C LEU A 645 -33.99 20.53 -16.27
N SER A 646 -33.91 19.56 -15.36
CA SER A 646 -35.08 18.81 -14.91
C SER A 646 -34.99 18.40 -13.45
N LEU A 647 -35.99 18.83 -12.67
CA LEU A 647 -36.18 18.45 -11.28
C LEU A 647 -37.52 17.72 -11.15
N ALA A 648 -37.46 16.44 -10.78
CA ALA A 648 -38.63 15.59 -10.57
C ALA A 648 -38.62 15.02 -9.16
N LEU A 649 -39.70 15.27 -8.41
CA LEU A 649 -39.95 14.63 -7.12
C LEU A 649 -41.24 13.82 -7.18
N THR A 650 -41.19 12.60 -6.66
CA THR A 650 -42.34 11.71 -6.52
C THR A 650 -42.38 11.12 -5.13
N GLU A 651 -43.57 11.08 -4.52
CA GLU A 651 -43.82 10.51 -3.19
C GLU A 651 -42.94 11.15 -2.10
N ALA A 652 -43.31 12.37 -1.66
CA ALA A 652 -42.61 13.08 -0.59
C ALA A 652 -43.53 13.49 0.56
N GLU A 653 -43.14 13.24 1.82
CA GLU A 653 -43.97 13.66 2.96
C GLU A 653 -43.80 15.16 3.26
N VAL A 654 -42.58 15.60 3.61
CA VAL A 654 -42.31 17.01 3.96
C VAL A 654 -41.20 17.59 3.09
N LEU A 655 -41.55 18.65 2.37
CA LEU A 655 -40.68 19.28 1.39
C LEU A 655 -40.57 20.79 1.62
N SER A 656 -39.34 21.25 1.83
CA SER A 656 -39.01 22.66 1.85
C SER A 656 -38.04 22.96 0.72
N LEU A 657 -38.46 23.77 -0.24
CA LEU A 657 -37.67 24.12 -1.41
C LEU A 657 -37.42 25.63 -1.44
N ALA A 658 -36.15 26.03 -1.42
CA ALA A 658 -35.72 27.43 -1.47
C ALA A 658 -34.79 27.67 -2.67
N LEU A 659 -35.23 28.49 -3.62
CA LEU A 659 -34.49 28.85 -4.82
C LEU A 659 -34.11 30.33 -4.73
N THR A 660 -32.81 30.62 -4.77
CA THR A 660 -32.27 31.99 -4.78
C THR A 660 -31.37 32.14 -5.99
N GLU A 661 -31.69 33.04 -6.92
CA GLU A 661 -30.91 33.24 -8.15
C GLU A 661 -30.71 31.95 -8.97
N ALA A 662 -31.66 31.00 -8.90
CA ALA A 662 -31.56 29.69 -9.54
C ALA A 662 -32.37 29.62 -10.84
N GLU A 663 -31.87 28.88 -11.84
CA GLU A 663 -32.52 28.64 -13.12
C GLU A 663 -33.02 27.18 -13.20
N VAL A 664 -34.32 26.96 -13.39
CA VAL A 664 -34.93 25.63 -13.51
C VAL A 664 -35.86 25.51 -14.72
N ASP A 665 -35.48 24.72 -15.73
CA ASP A 665 -36.28 24.54 -16.94
C ASP A 665 -37.62 23.82 -16.65
N SER A 666 -37.57 22.75 -15.86
CA SER A 666 -38.75 21.97 -15.52
C SER A 666 -38.73 21.46 -14.09
N LEU A 667 -39.76 21.82 -13.32
CA LEU A 667 -39.99 21.36 -11.95
C LEU A 667 -41.33 20.62 -11.88
N ALA A 668 -41.27 19.31 -11.65
CA ALA A 668 -42.43 18.43 -11.52
C ALA A 668 -42.47 17.80 -10.13
N LEU A 669 -43.55 18.05 -9.38
CA LEU A 669 -43.78 17.48 -8.06
C LEU A 669 -45.08 16.67 -8.09
N ASN A 670 -45.00 15.38 -7.75
CA ASN A 670 -46.16 14.49 -7.71
C ASN A 670 -46.25 13.85 -6.31
N ASP A 671 -47.45 13.81 -5.74
CA ASP A 671 -47.76 13.17 -4.46
C ASP A 671 -46.93 13.75 -3.30
N VAL A 672 -47.18 15.03 -2.96
CA VAL A 672 -46.47 15.75 -1.88
C VAL A 672 -47.43 16.11 -0.74
N GLU A 673 -47.21 15.59 0.47
CA GLU A 673 -48.12 15.87 1.60
C GLU A 673 -48.01 17.33 2.07
N ALA A 674 -46.80 17.84 2.31
CA ALA A 674 -46.57 19.23 2.70
C ALA A 674 -45.44 19.90 1.92
N LEU A 675 -45.77 20.95 1.17
CA LEU A 675 -44.83 21.74 0.37
C LEU A 675 -44.74 23.19 0.83
N SER A 676 -43.51 23.64 1.10
CA SER A 676 -43.16 25.05 1.24
C SER A 676 -42.14 25.42 0.18
N LEU A 677 -42.53 26.26 -0.78
CA LEU A 677 -41.69 26.67 -1.90
C LEU A 677 -41.47 28.20 -1.87
N ALA A 678 -40.21 28.61 -1.80
CA ALA A 678 -39.79 30.00 -1.75
C ALA A 678 -38.82 30.31 -2.91
N LEU A 679 -39.19 31.23 -3.78
CA LEU A 679 -38.42 31.65 -4.96
C LEU A 679 -38.04 33.11 -4.79
N THR A 680 -36.75 33.42 -4.80
CA THR A 680 -36.20 34.77 -4.75
C THR A 680 -35.28 34.96 -5.95
N GLU A 681 -35.59 35.89 -6.85
CA GLU A 681 -34.77 36.14 -8.05
C GLU A 681 -34.54 34.86 -8.89
N ALA A 682 -35.49 33.91 -8.89
CA ALA A 682 -35.37 32.62 -9.57
C ALA A 682 -36.13 32.59 -10.91
N GLU A 683 -35.59 31.86 -11.89
CA GLU A 683 -36.20 31.67 -13.22
C GLU A 683 -36.71 30.22 -13.36
N ILE A 684 -38.02 30.02 -13.60
CA ILE A 684 -38.61 28.71 -13.84
C ILE A 684 -39.46 28.70 -15.12
N LEU A 685 -39.11 27.87 -16.11
CA LEU A 685 -39.91 27.82 -17.35
C LEU A 685 -41.24 27.05 -17.16
N SER A 686 -41.21 25.96 -16.39
CA SER A 686 -42.41 25.17 -16.12
C SER A 686 -42.42 24.56 -14.72
N LEU A 687 -43.50 24.85 -13.98
CA LEU A 687 -43.78 24.29 -12.67
C LEU A 687 -45.11 23.53 -12.71
N ALA A 688 -45.05 22.23 -12.47
CA ALA A 688 -46.21 21.34 -12.46
C ALA A 688 -46.30 20.61 -11.11
N LEU A 689 -47.45 20.75 -10.45
CA LEU A 689 -47.75 20.08 -9.20
C LEU A 689 -49.03 19.25 -9.34
N THR A 690 -48.96 17.98 -8.97
CA THR A 690 -50.11 17.07 -8.93
C THR A 690 -50.23 16.42 -7.56
N GLU A 691 -51.43 16.46 -6.97
CA GLU A 691 -51.74 15.85 -5.67
C GLU A 691 -50.88 16.43 -4.52
N ALA A 692 -51.31 17.57 -3.97
CA ALA A 692 -50.65 18.18 -2.81
C ALA A 692 -51.64 18.56 -1.70
N GLU A 693 -51.43 18.09 -0.46
CA GLU A 693 -52.37 18.42 0.63
C GLU A 693 -52.19 19.87 1.12
N VAL A 694 -50.97 20.27 1.47
CA VAL A 694 -50.69 21.63 1.98
C VAL A 694 -49.61 22.30 1.16
N LEU A 695 -49.97 23.42 0.53
CA LEU A 695 -49.09 24.18 -0.33
C LEU A 695 -48.96 25.64 0.12
N SER A 696 -47.71 26.06 0.32
CA SER A 696 -47.35 27.46 0.51
C SER A 696 -46.29 27.86 -0.50
N LEU A 697 -46.63 28.82 -1.38
CA LEU A 697 -45.77 29.31 -2.43
C LEU A 697 -45.54 30.82 -2.29
N ALA A 698 -44.28 31.23 -2.17
CA ALA A 698 -43.86 32.62 -2.06
C ALA A 698 -42.83 32.96 -3.13
N LEU A 699 -43.18 33.89 -4.04
CA LEU A 699 -42.36 34.36 -5.14
C LEU A 699 -42.03 35.83 -4.95
N THR A 700 -40.74 36.15 -4.89
CA THR A 700 -40.23 37.54 -4.81
C THR A 700 -39.25 37.75 -5.94
N GLU A 701 -39.51 38.71 -6.84
CA GLU A 701 -38.63 39.01 -7.98
C GLU A 701 -38.37 37.77 -8.87
N ALA A 702 -39.33 36.84 -8.96
CA ALA A 702 -39.18 35.57 -9.69
C ALA A 702 -39.86 35.60 -11.07
N GLU A 703 -39.26 34.92 -12.06
CA GLU A 703 -39.81 34.74 -13.40
C GLU A 703 -40.36 33.31 -13.56
N VAL A 704 -41.68 33.14 -13.71
CA VAL A 704 -42.29 31.81 -13.93
C VAL A 704 -43.19 31.81 -15.15
N LEU A 705 -42.78 31.14 -16.24
CA LEU A 705 -43.55 31.19 -17.49
C LEU A 705 -44.87 30.41 -17.41
N SER A 706 -44.87 29.26 -16.73
CA SER A 706 -46.06 28.43 -16.58
C SER A 706 -46.12 27.71 -15.24
N LEU A 707 -47.26 27.88 -14.55
CA LEU A 707 -47.57 27.21 -13.29
C LEU A 707 -48.89 26.44 -13.44
N ALA A 708 -48.84 25.12 -13.27
CA ALA A 708 -50.00 24.23 -13.33
C ALA A 708 -50.14 23.44 -12.03
N LEU A 709 -51.29 23.57 -11.37
CA LEU A 709 -51.65 22.83 -10.15
C LEU A 709 -52.91 22.01 -10.40
N THR A 710 -52.85 20.72 -10.07
CA THR A 710 -54.00 19.80 -10.13
C THR A 710 -54.16 19.08 -8.80
N GLU A 711 -55.36 19.12 -8.23
CA GLU A 711 -55.71 18.45 -6.96
C GLU A 711 -54.89 18.97 -5.77
N ALA A 712 -55.25 20.15 -5.25
CA ALA A 712 -54.63 20.75 -4.06
C ALA A 712 -55.65 21.12 -2.98
N ASP A 713 -55.46 20.65 -1.75
CA ASP A 713 -56.44 20.91 -0.68
C ASP A 713 -56.32 22.35 -0.13
N VAL A 714 -55.13 22.73 0.35
CA VAL A 714 -54.91 24.07 0.94
C VAL A 714 -53.78 24.79 0.25
N LEU A 715 -54.09 25.93 -0.38
CA LEU A 715 -53.15 26.73 -1.14
C LEU A 715 -53.03 28.16 -0.61
N SER A 716 -51.79 28.58 -0.39
CA SER A 716 -51.42 29.98 -0.14
C SER A 716 -50.36 30.41 -1.16
N LEU A 717 -50.73 31.31 -2.06
CA LEU A 717 -49.82 31.89 -3.06
C LEU A 717 -49.60 33.38 -2.80
N ALA A 718 -48.34 33.79 -2.67
CA ALA A 718 -47.94 35.19 -2.56
C ALA A 718 -46.89 35.53 -3.62
N LEU A 719 -47.20 36.48 -4.52
CA LEU A 719 -46.28 37.02 -5.52
C LEU A 719 -46.00 38.50 -5.21
N THR A 720 -44.74 38.89 -5.26
CA THR A 720 -44.29 40.28 -5.13
C THR A 720 -43.23 40.54 -6.20
N GLU A 721 -43.47 41.53 -7.07
CA GLU A 721 -42.56 41.89 -8.17
C GLU A 721 -42.24 40.69 -9.09
N ALA A 722 -43.23 39.83 -9.38
CA ALA A 722 -43.03 38.58 -10.12
C ALA A 722 -43.58 38.64 -11.55
N GLU A 723 -42.84 38.09 -12.51
CA GLU A 723 -43.28 37.94 -13.91
C GLU A 723 -43.85 36.53 -14.12
N VAL A 724 -45.18 36.38 -13.99
CA VAL A 724 -45.87 35.09 -14.19
C VAL A 724 -46.86 35.14 -15.34
N LEU A 725 -46.55 34.46 -16.45
CA LEU A 725 -47.34 34.55 -17.69
C LEU A 725 -48.61 33.70 -17.69
N SER A 726 -48.59 32.52 -17.06
CA SER A 726 -49.74 31.61 -17.06
C SER A 726 -49.87 30.78 -15.78
N LEU A 727 -51.06 30.84 -15.18
CA LEU A 727 -51.43 30.10 -13.98
C LEU A 727 -52.71 29.29 -14.26
N ALA A 728 -52.65 27.97 -14.07
CA ALA A 728 -53.78 27.06 -14.23
C ALA A 728 -53.98 26.23 -12.96
N LEU A 729 -55.16 26.34 -12.34
CA LEU A 729 -55.55 25.56 -11.16
C LEU A 729 -56.77 24.69 -11.49
N THR A 730 -56.69 23.40 -11.20
CA THR A 730 -57.76 22.42 -11.41
C THR A 730 -58.04 21.66 -10.12
N GLU A 731 -59.30 21.64 -9.65
CA GLU A 731 -59.73 20.92 -8.44
C GLU A 731 -58.97 21.40 -7.18
N ALA A 732 -59.28 22.61 -6.70
CA ALA A 732 -58.68 23.18 -5.49
C ALA A 732 -59.75 23.49 -4.41
N GLU A 733 -59.50 23.11 -3.15
CA GLU A 733 -60.49 23.35 -2.07
C GLU A 733 -60.39 24.78 -1.50
N VAL A 734 -59.27 25.18 -0.90
CA VAL A 734 -59.13 26.47 -0.20
C VAL A 734 -57.91 27.26 -0.64
N ASP A 735 -58.17 28.35 -1.37
CA ASP A 735 -57.15 29.21 -1.97
C ASP A 735 -57.11 30.62 -1.37
N SER A 736 -55.89 31.09 -1.10
CA SER A 736 -55.60 32.51 -0.95
C SER A 736 -54.48 32.94 -1.88
N LEU A 737 -54.78 33.88 -2.78
CA LEU A 737 -53.86 34.44 -3.77
C LEU A 737 -53.65 35.92 -3.45
N ALA A 738 -52.41 36.31 -3.17
CA ALA A 738 -52.01 37.70 -2.98
C ALA A 738 -50.91 38.07 -3.98
N LEU A 739 -51.20 39.00 -4.88
CA LEU A 739 -50.35 39.34 -6.02
C LEU A 739 -50.06 40.84 -5.98
N ASN A 740 -48.78 41.25 -5.95
CA ASN A 740 -48.39 42.65 -5.99
C ASN A 740 -47.35 42.85 -7.10
N ASP A 741 -47.51 43.89 -7.91
CA ASP A 741 -46.58 44.28 -8.99
C ASP A 741 -46.37 43.17 -10.04
N VAL A 742 -47.41 42.87 -10.83
CA VAL A 742 -47.39 41.80 -11.86
C VAL A 742 -47.60 42.36 -13.27
N GLU A 743 -46.67 42.10 -14.20
CA GLU A 743 -46.74 42.68 -15.55
C GLU A 743 -47.86 42.07 -16.41
N ALA A 744 -47.88 40.74 -16.60
CA ALA A 744 -48.89 40.09 -17.44
C ALA A 744 -49.29 38.71 -16.92
N LEU A 745 -50.54 38.55 -16.49
CA LEU A 745 -51.06 37.32 -15.89
C LEU A 745 -52.28 36.76 -16.64
N SER A 746 -52.21 35.48 -17.01
CA SER A 746 -53.37 34.69 -17.44
C SER A 746 -53.71 33.63 -16.39
N LEU A 747 -54.81 33.80 -15.67
CA LEU A 747 -55.29 32.87 -14.65
C LEU A 747 -56.51 32.10 -15.16
N ALA A 748 -56.41 30.77 -15.15
CA ALA A 748 -57.49 29.85 -15.47
C ALA A 748 -57.78 28.94 -14.27
N LEU A 749 -59.03 28.88 -13.83
CA LEU A 749 -59.45 28.08 -12.69
C LEU A 749 -60.66 27.21 -13.06
N THR A 750 -60.56 25.92 -12.76
CA THR A 750 -61.63 24.94 -12.99
C THR A 750 -61.92 24.20 -11.69
N GLU A 751 -63.16 24.27 -11.20
CA GLU A 751 -63.63 23.59 -9.99
C GLU A 751 -62.89 24.04 -8.71
N ALA A 752 -63.26 25.21 -8.17
CA ALA A 752 -62.69 25.73 -6.90
C ALA A 752 -63.76 25.95 -5.82
N GLU A 753 -63.52 25.52 -4.57
CA GLU A 753 -64.52 25.75 -3.51
C GLU A 753 -64.43 27.20 -2.96
N ILE A 754 -63.31 27.58 -2.35
CA ILE A 754 -63.16 28.90 -1.71
C ILE A 754 -61.92 29.61 -2.23
N LEU A 755 -62.12 30.72 -2.95
CA LEU A 755 -61.03 31.54 -3.48
C LEU A 755 -61.08 32.99 -2.99
N SER A 756 -59.95 33.45 -2.44
CA SER A 756 -59.70 34.86 -2.14
C SER A 756 -58.52 35.36 -2.97
N LEU A 757 -58.77 36.22 -3.95
CA LEU A 757 -57.74 36.85 -4.79
C LEU A 757 -57.65 38.36 -4.49
N ALA A 758 -56.45 38.80 -4.11
CA ALA A 758 -56.09 40.20 -3.92
C ALA A 758 -54.95 40.57 -4.88
N LEU A 759 -55.14 41.61 -5.68
CA LEU A 759 -54.15 42.14 -6.62
C LEU A 759 -53.92 43.63 -6.37
N THR A 760 -52.66 44.05 -6.37
CA THR A 760 -52.26 45.46 -6.39
C THR A 760 -51.24 45.68 -7.50
N GLU A 761 -51.44 46.68 -8.35
CA GLU A 761 -50.52 47.08 -9.43
C GLU A 761 -50.30 45.95 -10.47
N ALA A 762 -51.16 45.90 -11.50
CA ALA A 762 -51.02 44.93 -12.60
C ALA A 762 -51.30 45.52 -13.99
N GLU A 763 -50.44 45.26 -14.98
CA GLU A 763 -50.63 45.84 -16.32
C GLU A 763 -51.67 45.06 -17.14
N VAL A 764 -51.54 43.75 -17.29
CA VAL A 764 -52.46 42.94 -18.11
C VAL A 764 -52.95 41.71 -17.35
N LEU A 765 -54.26 41.65 -17.12
CA LEU A 765 -54.92 40.54 -16.43
C LEU A 765 -56.01 39.90 -17.28
N SER A 766 -55.90 38.60 -17.50
CA SER A 766 -56.95 37.76 -18.08
C SER A 766 -57.33 36.66 -17.09
N LEU A 767 -58.59 36.65 -16.67
CA LEU A 767 -59.11 35.75 -15.66
C LEU A 767 -60.29 34.95 -16.24
N ALA A 768 -60.16 33.62 -16.26
CA ALA A 768 -61.18 32.69 -16.74
C ALA A 768 -61.51 31.66 -15.66
N LEU A 769 -62.75 31.67 -15.18
CA LEU A 769 -63.21 30.77 -14.13
C LEU A 769 -64.41 29.95 -14.58
N THR A 770 -64.35 28.66 -14.29
CA THR A 770 -65.44 27.71 -14.51
C THR A 770 -65.70 26.96 -13.22
N GLU A 771 -66.91 27.10 -12.66
CA GLU A 771 -67.38 26.44 -11.44
C GLU A 771 -66.61 26.86 -10.16
N ALA A 772 -67.15 27.85 -9.43
CA ALA A 772 -66.61 28.29 -8.13
C ALA A 772 -67.71 28.47 -7.06
N GLU A 773 -67.54 27.95 -5.83
CA GLU A 773 -68.56 28.18 -4.79
C GLU A 773 -68.47 29.60 -4.22
N VAL A 774 -67.34 29.98 -3.61
CA VAL A 774 -67.17 31.28 -2.94
C VAL A 774 -65.95 32.01 -3.48
N LEU A 775 -66.18 33.14 -4.14
CA LEU A 775 -65.15 33.98 -4.73
C LEU A 775 -65.14 35.39 -4.15
N SER A 776 -63.97 35.81 -3.66
CA SER A 776 -63.69 37.19 -3.28
C SER A 776 -62.53 37.73 -4.08
N LEU A 777 -62.76 38.78 -4.88
CA LEU A 777 -61.77 39.44 -5.72
C LEU A 777 -61.63 40.91 -5.31
N ALA A 778 -60.41 41.32 -4.96
CA ALA A 778 -60.05 42.70 -4.65
C ALA A 778 -58.90 43.14 -5.55
N LEU A 779 -59.12 44.14 -6.41
CA LEU A 779 -58.14 44.65 -7.36
C LEU A 779 -57.92 46.14 -7.14
N THR A 780 -56.66 46.56 -7.12
CA THR A 780 -56.22 47.94 -6.90
C THR A 780 -55.20 48.28 -7.97
N GLU A 781 -55.40 49.35 -8.75
CA GLU A 781 -54.45 49.80 -9.79
C GLU A 781 -54.19 48.72 -10.88
N ALA A 782 -55.16 48.49 -11.76
CA ALA A 782 -55.02 47.53 -12.87
C ALA A 782 -55.31 48.18 -14.24
N ASP A 783 -54.41 48.02 -15.22
CA ASP A 783 -54.56 48.71 -16.52
C ASP A 783 -55.56 48.00 -17.45
N VAL A 784 -55.38 46.70 -17.73
CA VAL A 784 -56.24 45.95 -18.65
C VAL A 784 -56.76 44.67 -18.01
N LEU A 785 -58.07 44.59 -17.81
CA LEU A 785 -58.74 43.43 -17.21
C LEU A 785 -59.75 42.78 -18.15
N SER A 786 -59.66 41.46 -18.26
CA SER A 786 -60.68 40.61 -18.88
C SER A 786 -61.09 39.50 -17.91
N LEU A 787 -62.30 39.57 -17.35
CA LEU A 787 -62.87 38.53 -16.50
C LEU A 787 -63.99 37.79 -17.25
N ALA A 788 -63.86 36.48 -17.35
CA ALA A 788 -64.91 35.57 -17.79
C ALA A 788 -65.21 34.56 -16.69
N LEU A 789 -66.46 34.52 -16.23
CA LEU A 789 -66.94 33.57 -15.23
C LEU A 789 -68.13 32.79 -15.77
N THR A 790 -68.13 31.49 -15.53
CA THR A 790 -69.27 30.60 -15.77
C THR A 790 -69.51 29.77 -14.52
N GLU A 791 -70.71 29.89 -13.94
CA GLU A 791 -71.17 29.19 -12.74
C GLU A 791 -70.43 29.59 -11.44
N ALA A 792 -71.06 30.42 -10.61
CA ALA A 792 -70.60 30.69 -9.25
C ALA A 792 -71.74 30.90 -8.23
N GLU A 793 -71.58 30.43 -6.99
CA GLU A 793 -72.60 30.67 -5.95
C GLU A 793 -72.48 32.09 -5.37
N VAL A 794 -71.31 32.47 -4.85
CA VAL A 794 -71.12 33.77 -4.18
C VAL A 794 -69.91 34.49 -4.76
N LEU A 795 -70.14 35.66 -5.35
CA LEU A 795 -69.09 36.52 -5.89
C LEU A 795 -69.08 37.90 -5.23
N SER A 796 -67.94 38.28 -4.67
CA SER A 796 -67.64 39.62 -4.18
C SER A 796 -66.49 40.22 -4.96
N LEU A 797 -66.73 41.31 -5.71
CA LEU A 797 -65.74 42.01 -6.51
C LEU A 797 -65.58 43.45 -6.00
N ALA A 798 -64.35 43.84 -5.68
CA ALA A 798 -63.97 45.20 -5.33
C ALA A 798 -62.85 45.68 -6.27
N LEU A 799 -63.11 46.75 -7.01
CA LEU A 799 -62.20 47.32 -8.02
C LEU A 799 -61.90 48.78 -7.66
N THR A 800 -60.62 49.14 -7.56
CA THR A 800 -60.17 50.50 -7.24
C THR A 800 -59.12 50.95 -8.26
N GLU A 801 -59.30 52.11 -8.90
CA GLU A 801 -58.34 52.69 -9.86
C GLU A 801 -58.03 51.73 -11.05
N ALA A 802 -59.06 51.33 -11.81
CA ALA A 802 -58.90 50.43 -12.97
C ALA A 802 -59.10 51.15 -14.31
N GLU A 803 -58.25 50.92 -15.32
CA GLU A 803 -58.35 51.62 -16.61
C GLU A 803 -59.35 50.95 -17.59
N VAL A 804 -59.13 49.71 -18.02
CA VAL A 804 -59.94 49.07 -19.07
C VAL A 804 -60.41 47.67 -18.68
N ASP A 805 -61.69 47.56 -18.34
CA ASP A 805 -62.33 46.34 -17.86
C ASP A 805 -63.36 45.77 -18.85
N SER A 806 -63.31 44.44 -19.01
CA SER A 806 -64.39 43.65 -19.59
C SER A 806 -64.77 42.50 -18.66
N LEU A 807 -66.01 42.51 -18.19
CA LEU A 807 -66.56 41.53 -17.26
C LEU A 807 -67.70 40.77 -17.95
N ALA A 808 -67.54 39.47 -18.16
CA ALA A 808 -68.57 38.58 -18.70
C ALA A 808 -68.88 37.49 -17.68
N LEU A 809 -70.03 37.59 -17.02
CA LEU A 809 -70.45 36.71 -15.94
C LEU A 809 -71.71 35.94 -16.39
N ASN A 810 -71.71 34.61 -16.25
CA ASN A 810 -72.86 33.77 -16.55
C ASN A 810 -73.13 32.85 -15.37
N ASP A 811 -74.41 32.72 -14.99
CA ASP A 811 -74.89 31.83 -13.92
C ASP A 811 -74.26 32.16 -12.55
N VAL A 812 -74.58 33.33 -11.98
CA VAL A 812 -74.07 33.77 -10.65
C VAL A 812 -75.20 33.92 -9.64
N GLU A 813 -75.24 33.12 -8.56
CA GLU A 813 -76.36 33.22 -7.60
C GLU A 813 -76.33 34.55 -6.83
N ALA A 814 -75.20 34.94 -6.25
CA ALA A 814 -75.08 36.18 -5.47
C ALA A 814 -73.86 37.02 -5.89
N LEU A 815 -74.10 38.21 -6.43
CA LEU A 815 -73.07 39.16 -6.86
C LEU A 815 -73.06 40.44 -6.00
N SER A 816 -71.90 40.77 -5.44
CA SER A 816 -71.62 42.07 -4.83
C SER A 816 -70.46 42.74 -5.54
N LEU A 817 -70.71 43.83 -6.28
CA LEU A 817 -69.70 44.58 -7.00
C LEU A 817 -69.55 45.99 -6.41
N ALA A 818 -68.32 46.35 -6.03
CA ALA A 818 -67.92 47.68 -5.60
C ALA A 818 -66.86 48.24 -6.54
N LEU A 819 -67.08 49.42 -7.12
CA LEU A 819 -66.16 50.09 -8.05
C LEU A 819 -65.85 51.50 -7.57
N THR A 820 -64.57 51.84 -7.52
CA THR A 820 -64.03 53.16 -7.12
C THR A 820 -63.03 53.62 -8.18
N GLU A 821 -63.31 54.74 -8.86
CA GLU A 821 -62.41 55.37 -9.85
C GLU A 821 -62.05 54.43 -11.03
N ALA A 822 -62.97 54.21 -11.97
CA ALA A 822 -62.73 53.36 -13.14
C ALA A 822 -62.87 54.12 -14.47
N GLU A 823 -61.97 53.92 -15.44
CA GLU A 823 -62.09 54.62 -16.73
C GLU A 823 -63.13 53.95 -17.65
N ILE A 824 -62.90 52.72 -18.11
CA ILE A 824 -63.76 52.06 -19.10
C ILE A 824 -64.19 50.68 -18.59
N LEU A 825 -65.48 50.51 -18.28
CA LEU A 825 -66.03 49.23 -17.83
C LEU A 825 -67.16 48.74 -18.73
N SER A 826 -67.04 47.48 -19.17
CA SER A 826 -68.10 46.74 -19.86
C SER A 826 -68.50 45.50 -19.06
N LEU A 827 -69.67 45.52 -18.43
CA LEU A 827 -70.25 44.39 -17.70
C LEU A 827 -71.39 43.75 -18.50
N ALA A 828 -71.24 42.48 -18.82
CA ALA A 828 -72.29 41.61 -19.35
C ALA A 828 -72.59 40.52 -18.33
N LEU A 829 -73.83 40.44 -17.88
CA LEU A 829 -74.31 39.41 -16.96
C LEU A 829 -75.49 38.67 -17.57
N THR A 830 -75.43 37.34 -17.54
CA THR A 830 -76.55 36.48 -17.91
C THR A 830 -76.87 35.55 -16.74
N GLU A 831 -78.14 35.48 -16.34
CA GLU A 831 -78.64 34.61 -15.25
C GLU A 831 -77.98 34.90 -13.87
N ALA A 832 -78.62 35.76 -13.06
CA ALA A 832 -78.16 36.03 -11.68
C ALA A 832 -79.30 36.23 -10.69
N GLU A 833 -79.21 35.68 -9.47
CA GLU A 833 -80.36 35.73 -8.52
C GLU A 833 -80.39 36.95 -7.59
N VAL A 834 -79.23 37.40 -7.10
CA VAL A 834 -79.12 38.53 -6.18
C VAL A 834 -77.94 39.39 -6.57
N LEU A 835 -78.19 40.68 -6.81
CA LEU A 835 -77.15 41.54 -7.36
C LEU A 835 -77.13 42.92 -6.70
N SER A 836 -75.96 43.28 -6.16
CA SER A 836 -75.70 44.55 -5.49
C SER A 836 -74.50 45.24 -6.14
N LEU A 837 -74.73 46.39 -6.76
CA LEU A 837 -73.70 47.21 -7.37
C LEU A 837 -73.59 48.56 -6.65
N ALA A 838 -72.38 48.91 -6.23
CA ALA A 838 -72.02 50.21 -5.69
C ALA A 838 -70.85 50.79 -6.49
N LEU A 839 -71.07 51.91 -7.19
CA LEU A 839 -70.08 52.51 -8.08
C LEU A 839 -69.90 53.97 -7.71
N THR A 840 -68.64 54.39 -7.61
CA THR A 840 -68.23 55.76 -7.29
C THR A 840 -67.15 56.16 -8.30
N GLU A 841 -67.44 57.18 -9.11
CA GLU A 841 -66.53 57.77 -10.12
C GLU A 841 -66.16 56.79 -11.25
N ALA A 842 -66.87 56.87 -12.39
CA ALA A 842 -66.55 56.09 -13.59
C ALA A 842 -66.66 56.90 -14.90
N GLU A 843 -65.68 56.83 -15.82
CA GLU A 843 -65.79 57.60 -17.08
C GLU A 843 -66.81 56.96 -18.03
N VAL A 844 -66.59 55.73 -18.48
CA VAL A 844 -67.42 55.04 -19.49
C VAL A 844 -67.86 53.69 -18.97
N LEU A 845 -69.16 53.56 -18.74
CA LEU A 845 -69.78 52.37 -18.17
C LEU A 845 -70.83 51.78 -19.12
N SER A 846 -70.71 50.50 -19.42
CA SER A 846 -71.69 49.73 -20.19
C SER A 846 -72.12 48.49 -19.42
N LEU A 847 -73.42 48.42 -19.08
CA LEU A 847 -74.03 47.30 -18.39
C LEU A 847 -75.08 46.66 -19.29
N ALA A 848 -74.96 45.36 -19.50
CA ALA A 848 -75.95 44.52 -20.16
C ALA A 848 -76.32 43.38 -19.21
N LEU A 849 -77.54 43.39 -18.67
CA LEU A 849 -78.03 42.35 -17.76
C LEU A 849 -79.21 41.64 -18.42
N THR A 850 -79.17 40.32 -18.47
CA THR A 850 -80.25 39.46 -18.98
C THR A 850 -80.62 38.44 -17.91
N GLU A 851 -81.90 38.32 -17.56
CA GLU A 851 -82.40 37.34 -16.58
C GLU A 851 -81.75 37.52 -15.19
N ALA A 852 -81.80 38.74 -14.64
CA ALA A 852 -81.25 39.06 -13.32
C ALA A 852 -82.35 39.40 -12.31
N ASP A 853 -82.36 38.72 -11.17
CA ASP A 853 -83.31 38.92 -10.07
C ASP A 853 -82.71 39.79 -8.95
N VAL A 854 -83.57 40.52 -8.23
CA VAL A 854 -83.24 41.36 -7.05
C VAL A 854 -82.00 42.25 -7.26
N LEU A 855 -82.11 43.23 -8.16
CA LEU A 855 -81.05 44.20 -8.42
C LEU A 855 -81.12 45.44 -7.51
N SER A 856 -79.98 45.79 -6.92
CA SER A 856 -79.73 47.07 -6.25
C SER A 856 -78.49 47.75 -6.83
N LEU A 857 -78.66 48.84 -7.58
CA LEU A 857 -77.59 49.65 -8.14
C LEU A 857 -77.55 51.04 -7.48
N ALA A 858 -76.39 51.41 -6.97
CA ALA A 858 -76.07 52.77 -6.53
C ALA A 858 -74.84 53.27 -7.30
N LEU A 859 -75.00 54.35 -8.05
CA LEU A 859 -73.94 55.03 -8.77
C LEU A 859 -73.85 56.48 -8.32
N THR A 860 -72.63 56.94 -8.09
CA THR A 860 -72.31 58.35 -7.87
C THR A 860 -71.18 58.74 -8.81
N GLU A 861 -71.44 59.70 -9.69
CA GLU A 861 -70.49 60.28 -10.65
C GLU A 861 -70.12 59.33 -11.81
N ALA A 862 -70.65 59.61 -13.00
CA ALA A 862 -70.18 58.98 -14.24
C ALA A 862 -70.33 59.86 -15.50
N GLU A 863 -69.38 59.82 -16.44
CA GLU A 863 -69.51 60.60 -17.68
C GLU A 863 -70.50 59.93 -18.66
N VAL A 864 -70.31 58.65 -18.99
CA VAL A 864 -71.12 57.94 -19.98
C VAL A 864 -71.61 56.63 -19.42
N LEU A 865 -72.92 56.51 -19.23
CA LEU A 865 -73.57 55.29 -18.78
C LEU A 865 -74.49 54.72 -19.86
N SER A 866 -74.30 53.46 -20.21
CA SER A 866 -75.24 52.68 -21.00
C SER A 866 -75.71 51.47 -20.20
N LEU A 867 -77.02 51.36 -19.99
CA LEU A 867 -77.62 50.27 -19.21
C LEU A 867 -78.71 49.61 -20.06
N ALA A 868 -78.54 48.32 -20.32
CA ALA A 868 -79.47 47.46 -21.02
C ALA A 868 -79.94 46.35 -20.06
N LEU A 869 -81.23 46.36 -19.68
CA LEU A 869 -81.84 45.32 -18.86
C LEU A 869 -82.86 44.56 -19.70
N THR A 870 -82.75 43.24 -19.74
CA THR A 870 -83.69 42.34 -20.41
C THR A 870 -84.18 41.29 -19.42
N GLU A 871 -85.49 41.16 -19.22
CA GLU A 871 -86.07 40.15 -18.31
C GLU A 871 -85.49 40.22 -16.88
N ALA A 872 -85.37 41.42 -16.29
CA ALA A 872 -84.72 41.61 -14.98
C ALA A 872 -85.67 42.21 -13.91
N GLU A 873 -85.56 41.75 -12.66
CA GLU A 873 -86.25 42.29 -11.48
C GLU A 873 -85.33 43.20 -10.65
N VAL A 874 -85.73 44.45 -10.44
CA VAL A 874 -84.91 45.51 -9.87
C VAL A 874 -85.59 46.19 -8.69
N ASP A 875 -84.99 46.08 -7.50
CA ASP A 875 -85.50 46.72 -6.29
C ASP A 875 -85.19 48.23 -6.27
N SER A 876 -83.95 48.60 -6.59
CA SER A 876 -83.54 50.00 -6.59
C SER A 876 -82.42 50.31 -7.56
N LEU A 877 -82.62 51.36 -8.36
CA LEU A 877 -81.63 52.04 -9.18
C LEU A 877 -81.48 53.48 -8.67
N ALA A 878 -80.34 53.82 -8.09
CA ALA A 878 -80.01 55.18 -7.67
C ALA A 878 -78.79 55.66 -8.46
N LEU A 879 -78.99 56.55 -9.44
CA LEU A 879 -77.93 57.13 -10.25
C LEU A 879 -77.84 58.63 -9.95
N ASN A 880 -76.69 59.06 -9.43
CA ASN A 880 -76.44 60.46 -9.09
C ASN A 880 -75.24 60.97 -9.90
N ASP A 881 -75.37 62.18 -10.45
CA ASP A 881 -74.31 62.88 -11.21
C ASP A 881 -73.85 62.08 -12.45
N VAL A 882 -74.70 61.99 -13.48
CA VAL A 882 -74.39 61.23 -14.71
C VAL A 882 -74.49 62.14 -15.94
N GLU A 883 -73.39 62.40 -16.65
CA GLU A 883 -73.44 63.33 -17.80
C GLU A 883 -74.28 62.76 -18.95
N ALA A 884 -74.06 61.50 -19.35
CA ALA A 884 -74.77 60.89 -20.47
C ALA A 884 -75.31 59.50 -20.15
N LEU A 885 -76.62 59.39 -19.97
CA LEU A 885 -77.31 58.15 -19.63
C LEU A 885 -78.12 57.59 -20.81
N SER A 886 -77.85 56.36 -21.23
CA SER A 886 -78.63 55.59 -22.19
C SER A 886 -79.21 54.33 -21.54
N LEU A 887 -80.49 54.39 -21.16
CA LEU A 887 -81.20 53.31 -20.51
C LEU A 887 -82.13 52.58 -21.50
N ALA A 888 -81.95 51.27 -21.65
CA ALA A 888 -82.76 50.39 -22.48
C ALA A 888 -83.31 49.24 -21.62
N LEU A 889 -84.62 49.23 -21.41
CA LEU A 889 -85.30 48.27 -20.52
C LEU A 889 -86.29 47.48 -21.36
N THR A 890 -86.16 46.16 -21.36
CA THR A 890 -87.00 45.22 -22.12
C THR A 890 -87.50 44.16 -21.15
N GLU A 891 -88.82 44.00 -21.00
CA GLU A 891 -89.41 42.98 -20.11
C GLU A 891 -88.90 43.04 -18.65
N ALA A 892 -88.51 44.23 -18.16
CA ALA A 892 -87.93 44.42 -16.82
C ALA A 892 -88.95 44.98 -15.80
N GLU A 893 -88.87 44.54 -14.55
CA GLU A 893 -89.66 45.03 -13.42
C GLU A 893 -88.78 45.88 -12.48
N ILE A 894 -89.11 47.15 -12.24
CA ILE A 894 -88.31 48.10 -11.46
C ILE A 894 -89.15 48.74 -10.36
N LEU A 895 -88.87 48.42 -9.10
CA LEU A 895 -89.58 48.99 -7.95
C LEU A 895 -89.23 50.45 -7.71
N SER A 896 -87.96 50.83 -7.84
CA SER A 896 -87.54 52.23 -7.69
C SER A 896 -86.39 52.63 -8.60
N LEU A 897 -86.58 53.71 -9.34
CA LEU A 897 -85.58 54.38 -10.15
C LEU A 897 -85.47 55.84 -9.69
N ALA A 898 -84.31 56.22 -9.19
CA ALA A 898 -83.95 57.55 -8.77
C ALA A 898 -82.78 58.05 -9.61
N LEU A 899 -83.01 59.13 -10.36
CA LEU A 899 -82.00 59.83 -11.15
C LEU A 899 -81.86 61.24 -10.58
N THR A 900 -80.65 61.60 -10.16
CA THR A 900 -80.35 62.97 -9.70
C THR A 900 -79.18 63.54 -10.47
N GLU A 901 -79.26 64.80 -10.91
CA GLU A 901 -78.15 65.49 -11.61
C GLU A 901 -77.70 64.71 -12.86
N THR A 902 -78.62 64.43 -13.78
CA THR A 902 -78.31 63.70 -15.03
C THR A 902 -78.43 64.64 -16.23
N GLU A 903 -77.38 64.89 -17.01
CA GLU A 903 -77.44 65.89 -18.09
C GLU A 903 -78.08 65.40 -19.40
N LEU A 904 -77.81 64.17 -19.85
CA LEU A 904 -78.29 63.70 -21.15
C LEU A 904 -78.93 62.32 -21.02
N LEU A 905 -80.24 62.30 -20.77
CA LEU A 905 -81.00 61.05 -20.62
C LEU A 905 -81.66 60.61 -21.94
N LYS A 906 -81.35 59.39 -22.36
CA LYS A 906 -82.02 58.62 -23.41
C LYS A 906 -82.64 57.37 -22.79
N LEU A 907 -83.96 57.27 -22.88
CA LEU A 907 -84.73 56.20 -22.25
C LEU A 907 -85.55 55.41 -23.29
N SER A 908 -85.41 54.09 -23.29
CA SER A 908 -86.15 53.14 -24.12
C SER A 908 -86.79 52.09 -23.22
N LEU A 909 -88.13 52.05 -23.17
CA LEU A 909 -88.91 51.13 -22.35
C LEU A 909 -89.78 50.25 -23.24
N ILE A 910 -89.61 48.93 -23.14
CA ILE A 910 -90.30 47.92 -23.93
C ILE A 910 -90.85 46.85 -22.99
N GLU A 911 -92.17 46.76 -22.81
CA GLU A 911 -92.80 45.75 -21.92
C GLU A 911 -92.31 45.79 -20.46
N THR A 912 -92.00 46.99 -19.94
CA THR A 912 -91.42 47.18 -18.59
C THR A 912 -92.44 47.67 -17.56
N GLU A 913 -92.36 47.18 -16.33
CA GLU A 913 -93.13 47.69 -15.19
C GLU A 913 -92.26 48.52 -14.24
N LEU A 914 -92.58 49.79 -14.02
CA LEU A 914 -91.80 50.69 -13.15
C LEU A 914 -92.67 51.32 -12.06
N LEU A 915 -92.40 51.00 -10.80
CA LEU A 915 -93.28 51.34 -9.69
C LEU A 915 -93.06 52.77 -9.18
N ILE A 916 -91.81 53.19 -9.01
CA ILE A 916 -91.43 54.53 -8.51
C ILE A 916 -90.35 55.13 -9.39
N LEU A 917 -90.65 56.25 -10.04
CA LEU A 917 -89.69 57.10 -10.74
C LEU A 917 -89.46 58.40 -9.95
N SER A 918 -88.21 58.73 -9.68
CA SER A 918 -87.80 59.99 -9.05
C SER A 918 -86.75 60.67 -9.94
N LEU A 919 -87.07 61.86 -10.45
CA LEU A 919 -86.21 62.64 -11.32
C LEU A 919 -85.94 63.99 -10.66
N ILE A 920 -84.67 64.29 -10.38
CA ILE A 920 -84.24 65.51 -9.70
C ILE A 920 -83.10 66.14 -10.51
N GLU A 921 -83.27 67.35 -11.02
CA GLU A 921 -82.22 68.03 -11.81
C GLU A 921 -81.72 67.18 -13.00
N THR A 922 -82.66 66.61 -13.77
CA THR A 922 -82.35 65.75 -14.92
C THR A 922 -82.78 66.37 -16.24
N GLU A 923 -81.93 66.29 -17.25
CA GLU A 923 -82.15 66.80 -18.61
C GLU A 923 -82.44 65.62 -19.58
N LEU A 924 -83.69 65.55 -20.04
CA LEU A 924 -84.23 64.49 -20.91
C LEU A 924 -84.10 64.85 -22.40
N LEU A 925 -83.41 63.98 -23.15
CA LEU A 925 -83.11 64.21 -24.57
C LEU A 925 -83.96 63.35 -25.51
N LYS A 926 -84.22 62.08 -25.15
CA LYS A 926 -85.03 61.17 -25.99
C LYS A 926 -85.75 60.10 -25.17
N LEU A 927 -87.04 59.91 -25.46
CA LEU A 927 -87.90 58.89 -24.84
C LEU A 927 -88.59 58.02 -25.90
N SER A 928 -88.47 56.70 -25.78
CA SER A 928 -89.17 55.70 -26.60
C SER A 928 -89.90 54.71 -25.70
N LEU A 929 -91.19 54.50 -25.96
CA LEU A 929 -92.09 53.68 -25.13
C LEU A 929 -92.87 52.70 -26.01
N SER A 930 -92.90 51.43 -25.63
CA SER A 930 -93.82 50.40 -26.16
C SER A 930 -94.28 49.49 -25.03
N ASP A 931 -95.58 49.50 -24.71
CA ASP A 931 -96.22 48.68 -23.68
C ASP A 931 -95.54 48.70 -22.28
N ALA A 932 -95.14 49.88 -21.81
CA ALA A 932 -94.54 50.10 -20.49
C ALA A 932 -95.50 50.78 -19.48
N ASP A 933 -95.51 50.34 -18.22
CA ASP A 933 -96.39 50.82 -17.15
C ASP A 933 -95.62 51.50 -15.99
N VAL A 934 -95.86 52.80 -15.77
CA VAL A 934 -95.22 53.59 -14.68
C VAL A 934 -96.25 54.00 -13.62
N LEU A 935 -96.09 53.57 -12.35
CA LEU A 935 -97.14 53.68 -11.32
C LEU A 935 -97.07 54.93 -10.43
N LYS A 936 -95.88 55.42 -10.07
CA LYS A 936 -95.68 56.64 -9.26
C LYS A 936 -94.47 57.42 -9.76
N LEU A 937 -94.66 58.73 -9.88
CA LEU A 937 -93.67 59.63 -10.44
C LEU A 937 -93.51 60.86 -9.51
N LYS A 938 -92.27 61.20 -9.16
CA LYS A 938 -91.88 62.38 -8.38
C LYS A 938 -90.89 63.20 -9.21
N GLU A 939 -91.28 64.44 -9.52
CA GLU A 939 -90.49 65.40 -10.30
C GLU A 939 -90.21 66.60 -9.40
N ASP A 940 -88.95 67.00 -9.27
CA ASP A 940 -88.55 68.28 -8.72
C ASP A 940 -87.45 68.87 -9.64
N ASP A 941 -87.74 70.05 -10.23
CA ASP A 941 -86.91 70.79 -11.20
C ASP A 941 -86.40 70.00 -12.43
N ILE A 942 -87.26 69.90 -13.45
CA ILE A 942 -86.96 69.37 -14.80
C ILE A 942 -87.07 70.52 -15.83
N ASP A 943 -86.01 70.82 -16.58
CA ASP A 943 -86.02 71.74 -17.72
C ASP A 943 -85.81 70.93 -19.01
N CYS A 944 -86.86 70.63 -19.80
CA CYS A 944 -86.73 69.74 -20.98
C CYS A 944 -87.56 70.14 -22.21
N GLU A 945 -86.96 70.00 -23.40
CA GLU A 945 -87.63 69.89 -24.72
C GLU A 945 -87.85 68.41 -25.08
N LEU A 946 -89.04 67.87 -24.79
CA LEU A 946 -89.41 66.48 -25.06
C LEU A 946 -89.55 66.15 -26.56
N TYR A 947 -88.74 65.21 -27.07
CA TYR A 947 -88.98 64.48 -28.32
C TYR A 947 -89.45 63.05 -28.02
N ILE A 948 -90.76 62.82 -28.16
CA ILE A 948 -91.39 61.51 -27.94
C ILE A 948 -91.62 60.83 -29.29
N GLU A 949 -91.06 59.63 -29.46
CA GLU A 949 -91.28 58.78 -30.63
C GLU A 949 -92.06 57.52 -30.18
N VAL A 950 -93.39 57.54 -30.36
CA VAL A 950 -94.28 56.41 -30.03
C VAL A 950 -94.27 55.42 -31.19
N LEU A 951 -93.76 54.21 -30.96
CA LEU A 951 -93.82 53.10 -31.91
C LEU A 951 -95.15 52.33 -31.73
N PRO A 952 -95.83 51.91 -32.81
CA PRO A 952 -97.03 51.08 -32.69
C PRO A 952 -96.67 49.66 -32.22
N PRO A 953 -97.63 48.94 -31.60
CA PRO A 953 -97.44 47.58 -31.09
C PRO A 953 -97.13 46.57 -32.20
#